data_AF-A0A3M7NQ04-F1
#
_entry.id   AF-A0A3M7NQ04-F1
#
_cell.length_a   1.000
_cell.length_b   1.000
_cell.length_c   1.000
_cell.angle_alpha   90.00
_cell.angle_beta   90.00
_cell.angle_gamma   90.00
#
_symmetry.space_group_name_H-M   'P 1'
#
loop_
_entity.id
_entity.type
_entity.pdbx_description
1 polymer ?
#
loop_
_entity_poly.entity_id
_entity_poly.type
_entity_poly.pdbx_seq_one_letter_code
_entity_poly.pdbx_strand_id
1 'polypeptide(L)'
;MRADDDNGNHNASLLPPRPIIEPRQWSTPLAKTLAEAIEGYYTGNNRRGGEKEDSTDPFGTRGDFITSPEISQVFGELVGLWFMTEWMAQARPTAGVRFVELGPGRGTLMSDILRTIGQFRAFAGAIDEVWLVEASEALRMKQKDVLCGEGAELRRRDDGERGWWEAESRFGTATTIKWVEDIVLLPPAGSSMPFVVAHEFFDALPIHAFESVAATLEEGQGRQLSVSVSTSPPPSPARTVPQWRELMVAPTKRAIALPGAKPKPSVAARDSQAEFQLVRAKASTPTSLLLPEQPRYRRLKSQLGSRVEISPDSARYVSAIAQLIGPRASKSSTATKPAGAALIIDYGPSSTVPINSLRGIRGHHIVSPFSQPGRVDLSADVDFTALADHALEASEGVEVHGPVEQGIWLSQLGIQDRAARLMKTLTARADWAGENETKKKEFESGWRRLVEPGPRGMGKAYKVMAIVPEGGAGLEADQRTLAAHGVYAMTATTALTAQNTLGVQDVYITPPAFVEKQIRCVLDDIDVDVVKLGMLASSDTIATVSRTLKSIEAGATTKPEQGSTFRLVLDPVTVSTSGAQLLPGDAVRNLRTMLLPSTYILTPNIPEATLLLRDADIHYRSPLSLDDLKALAKQVYSLGPRHVLLKGGHMPLARHTKQKATASDSDSDKLVVDILFYRRQGQGQQEDCFEIYEQPFISSPNTHGTGCSLASAIAANLATHLSTAATTSFSSSSVITTIPSSTLHSLIRRAISYVTQGIRTSSALGLGHHGSGPINHLHSLSHSLSLTPPPSALFPPGHFIPYLLAHPRIAPVWHAYTHHRFPTTLARGTLPPHVFKAYLIQDYHYLKHFARTYALAGYKSQSLASTVRSATIILHIRREMDLHLAYCADDFGLTAADMDATPESVACIAYSRYILDVGLSSDLLALFVALAPCLIGYGHGNKYWRWIENYVAADYRDAVATGTQLIEDMVEDMGFRSSAGKIAELVQVFRTATEMEVRFWDEDAHVAVVDGPGRSTHVS
;
A
#
# COMPACT_ATOMS: atom_id res chain seq x y z
N MET A 1 77.89 26.74 20.87
CA MET A 1 77.55 27.33 19.56
C MET A 1 77.22 26.17 18.65
N ARG A 2 75.97 26.14 18.14
CA ARG A 2 75.45 25.36 16.99
C ARG A 2 75.80 23.87 16.83
N ALA A 3 74.70 23.12 16.74
CA ALA A 3 74.34 22.14 15.71
C ALA A 3 74.76 20.66 15.85
N ASP A 4 73.82 19.84 15.37
CA ASP A 4 73.88 18.48 14.83
C ASP A 4 73.56 17.28 15.74
N ASP A 5 72.36 16.72 15.46
CA ASP A 5 72.10 15.36 14.97
C ASP A 5 72.20 14.13 15.92
N ASP A 6 71.00 13.65 16.28
CA ASP A 6 70.38 12.43 15.70
C ASP A 6 70.11 11.21 16.62
N ASN A 7 68.85 10.77 16.49
CA ASN A 7 68.25 9.44 16.62
C ASN A 7 68.36 8.58 17.90
N GLY A 8 67.18 8.24 18.45
CA GLY A 8 66.99 7.24 19.50
C GLY A 8 65.52 7.01 19.90
N ASN A 9 64.75 6.44 18.99
CA ASN A 9 63.33 6.07 19.02
C ASN A 9 62.86 5.25 20.26
N HIS A 10 61.78 5.69 20.93
CA HIS A 10 60.82 4.80 21.59
C HIS A 10 59.38 5.35 21.50
N ASN A 11 58.59 4.67 20.67
CA ASN A 11 57.15 4.83 20.43
C ASN A 11 56.32 4.85 21.72
N ALA A 12 55.59 5.95 21.94
CA ALA A 12 54.33 5.94 22.69
C ALA A 12 53.19 6.15 21.68
N SER A 13 52.25 5.21 21.68
CA SER A 13 51.12 5.11 20.77
C SER A 13 50.24 6.37 20.79
N LEU A 14 50.06 6.98 19.61
CA LEU A 14 49.04 7.97 19.32
C LEU A 14 47.66 7.31 19.38
N LEU A 15 46.94 7.49 20.49
CA LEU A 15 45.49 7.31 20.54
C LEU A 15 44.82 8.55 19.89
N PRO A 16 43.78 8.38 19.06
CA PRO A 16 42.99 9.51 18.58
C PRO A 16 42.24 10.16 19.75
N PRO A 17 41.96 11.48 19.71
CA PRO A 17 41.26 12.16 20.77
C PRO A 17 39.81 11.67 20.89
N ARG A 18 39.32 11.59 22.13
CA ARG A 18 37.92 11.28 22.50
C ARG A 18 36.94 12.11 21.65
N PRO A 19 35.79 11.57 21.20
CA PRO A 19 34.72 12.40 20.67
C PRO A 19 34.16 13.23 21.83
N ILE A 20 34.62 14.48 21.93
CA ILE A 20 33.99 15.49 22.76
C ILE A 20 32.66 15.80 22.05
N ILE A 21 31.54 15.44 22.67
CA ILE A 21 30.25 16.01 22.29
C ILE A 21 30.35 17.50 22.61
N GLU A 22 30.61 18.33 21.60
CA GLU A 22 30.62 19.77 21.80
C GLU A 22 29.23 20.21 22.28
N PRO A 23 29.15 21.07 23.32
CA PRO A 23 27.87 21.60 23.78
C PRO A 23 27.17 22.31 22.62
N ARG A 24 25.89 21.98 22.40
CA ARG A 24 25.06 22.52 21.32
C ARG A 24 25.18 24.05 21.27
N GLN A 25 25.71 24.60 20.18
CA GLN A 25 25.80 26.04 20.00
C GLN A 25 24.43 26.60 19.58
N TRP A 26 23.79 27.33 20.49
CA TRP A 26 22.47 27.90 20.26
C TRP A 26 22.54 29.20 19.47
N SER A 27 21.77 29.29 18.39
CA SER A 27 21.71 30.47 17.52
C SER A 27 21.17 31.73 18.21
N THR A 28 20.41 31.58 19.32
CA THR A 28 19.94 32.68 20.16
C THR A 28 19.82 32.26 21.64
N PRO A 29 19.90 33.22 22.60
CA PRO A 29 19.60 32.95 24.01
C PRO A 29 18.19 32.40 24.24
N LEU A 30 17.24 32.76 23.36
CA LEU A 30 15.87 32.25 23.42
C LEU A 30 15.78 30.77 23.01
N ALA A 31 16.47 30.37 21.95
CA ALA A 31 16.55 28.96 21.53
C ALA A 31 17.17 28.08 22.62
N LYS A 32 18.22 28.59 23.28
CA LYS A 32 18.81 27.97 24.47
C LYS A 32 17.79 27.83 25.61
N THR A 33 17.09 28.92 25.94
CA THR A 33 16.11 28.94 27.04
C THR A 33 14.92 27.99 26.78
N LEU A 34 14.45 27.90 25.54
CA LEU A 34 13.36 27.00 25.16
C LEU A 34 13.81 25.53 25.19
N ALA A 35 15.01 25.22 24.69
CA ALA A 35 15.56 23.87 24.76
C ALA A 35 15.84 23.42 26.18
N GLU A 36 16.45 24.27 27.01
CA GLU A 36 16.67 24.00 28.44
C GLU A 36 15.35 23.83 29.20
N ALA A 37 14.29 24.54 28.80
CA ALA A 37 12.97 24.39 29.38
C ALA A 37 12.32 23.04 28.99
N ILE A 38 12.48 22.59 27.74
CA ILE A 38 12.01 21.29 27.24
C ILE A 38 12.78 20.14 27.91
N GLU A 39 14.10 20.22 27.98
CA GLU A 39 14.94 19.27 28.74
C GLU A 39 14.57 19.28 30.23
N GLY A 40 14.27 20.47 30.79
CA GLY A 40 13.82 20.67 32.16
C GLY A 40 12.52 19.95 32.51
N TYR A 41 11.62 19.78 31.54
CA TYR A 41 10.33 19.09 31.72
C TYR A 41 10.53 17.59 32.01
N TYR A 42 11.34 16.90 31.20
CA TYR A 42 11.65 15.46 31.36
C TYR A 42 12.68 15.14 32.45
N THR A 43 13.49 16.13 32.85
CA THR A 43 14.49 15.99 33.93
C THR A 43 13.98 16.47 35.29
N GLY A 44 12.76 17.03 35.36
CA GLY A 44 12.16 17.55 36.59
C GLY A 44 12.86 18.79 37.18
N ASN A 45 13.71 19.45 36.41
CA ASN A 45 14.62 20.50 36.89
C ASN A 45 14.18 21.88 36.41
N ASN A 46 12.93 22.25 36.69
CA ASN A 46 12.32 23.50 36.22
C ASN A 46 12.83 24.70 37.05
N ARG A 47 14.01 25.25 36.71
CA ARG A 47 14.59 26.40 37.41
C ARG A 47 14.27 27.72 36.71
N ARG A 48 13.16 28.35 37.09
CA ARG A 48 12.96 29.80 36.91
C ARG A 48 12.49 30.43 38.21
N GLY A 49 13.38 31.20 38.85
CA GLY A 49 13.04 32.13 39.93
C GLY A 49 12.80 31.50 41.31
N GLY A 50 13.84 30.97 41.94
CA GLY A 50 13.96 30.89 43.41
C GLY A 50 13.00 29.99 44.21
N GLU A 51 11.88 29.54 43.68
CA GLU A 51 10.91 28.69 44.38
C GLU A 51 10.90 27.27 43.78
N LYS A 52 11.17 26.26 44.63
CA LYS A 52 10.93 24.84 44.31
C LYS A 52 9.42 24.60 44.43
N GLU A 53 8.70 24.56 43.31
CA GLU A 53 7.37 23.93 43.26
C GLU A 53 7.55 22.40 43.13
N ASP A 54 6.74 21.63 43.86
CA ASP A 54 6.79 20.17 43.89
C ASP A 54 6.72 19.56 42.49
N SER A 55 7.70 18.69 42.19
CA SER A 55 7.84 17.97 40.93
C SER A 55 6.66 17.02 40.73
N THR A 56 5.77 17.33 39.78
CA THR A 56 4.74 16.39 39.32
C THR A 56 5.36 15.41 38.33
N ASP A 57 5.14 14.11 38.55
CA ASP A 57 5.54 13.06 37.60
C ASP A 57 4.77 13.24 36.28
N PRO A 58 5.43 13.47 35.12
CA PRO A 58 4.72 13.72 33.87
C PRO A 58 3.98 12.48 33.33
N PHE A 59 4.26 11.27 33.84
CA PHE A 59 3.67 10.01 33.35
C PHE A 59 2.60 9.43 34.28
N GLY A 60 1.56 8.81 33.70
CA GLY A 60 0.51 8.04 34.38
C GLY A 60 -0.83 8.77 34.49
N THR A 61 -1.83 8.14 35.15
CA THR A 61 -3.21 8.66 35.20
C THR A 61 -3.39 10.01 35.91
N ARG A 62 -2.36 10.45 36.66
CA ARG A 62 -2.30 11.76 37.33
C ARG A 62 -1.25 12.70 36.70
N GLY A 63 -0.49 12.23 35.72
CA GLY A 63 0.49 13.01 34.96
C GLY A 63 -0.12 13.67 33.73
N ASP A 64 0.73 14.17 32.83
CA ASP A 64 0.32 14.76 31.55
C ASP A 64 0.16 13.69 30.44
N PHE A 65 0.77 12.50 30.63
CA PHE A 65 0.90 11.45 29.63
C PHE A 65 0.32 10.08 30.07
N ILE A 66 -0.51 9.47 29.22
CA ILE A 66 -0.95 8.06 29.34
C ILE A 66 -0.60 7.34 28.03
N THR A 67 0.50 6.57 28.02
CA THR A 67 1.03 5.82 26.86
C THR A 67 0.37 4.43 26.70
N SER A 68 0.54 3.78 25.53
CA SER A 68 -0.02 2.44 25.26
C SER A 68 0.34 1.37 26.34
N PRO A 69 1.60 1.24 26.81
CA PRO A 69 1.97 0.31 27.89
C PRO A 69 1.28 0.61 29.22
N GLU A 70 1.06 1.89 29.55
CA GLU A 70 0.38 2.29 30.79
C GLU A 70 -1.13 2.07 30.74
N ILE A 71 -1.72 1.96 29.55
CA ILE A 71 -3.16 1.70 29.35
C ILE A 71 -3.49 0.22 29.55
N SER A 72 -2.66 -0.68 29.00
CA SER A 72 -2.92 -2.11 29.10
C SER A 72 -1.66 -2.94 28.92
N GLN A 73 -1.41 -3.84 29.87
CA GLN A 73 -0.35 -4.85 29.78
C GLN A 73 -0.43 -5.69 28.49
N VAL A 74 -1.63 -5.85 27.91
CA VAL A 74 -1.82 -6.65 26.69
C VAL A 74 -0.97 -6.11 25.54
N PHE A 75 -0.75 -4.79 25.50
CA PHE A 75 0.11 -4.16 24.50
C PHE A 75 1.52 -4.74 24.54
N GLY A 76 2.21 -4.66 25.69
CA GLY A 76 3.57 -5.15 25.84
C GLY A 76 3.70 -6.67 25.67
N GLU A 77 2.68 -7.43 26.05
CA GLU A 77 2.65 -8.87 25.80
C GLU A 77 2.63 -9.20 24.30
N LEU A 78 1.82 -8.49 23.51
CA LEU A 78 1.75 -8.68 22.06
C LEU A 78 3.02 -8.21 21.34
N VAL A 79 3.63 -7.11 21.78
CA VAL A 79 4.93 -6.68 21.26
C VAL A 79 6.00 -7.75 21.51
N GLY A 80 6.03 -8.34 22.71
CA GLY A 80 6.94 -9.44 23.03
C GLY A 80 6.71 -10.69 22.16
N LEU A 81 5.44 -11.03 21.87
CA LEU A 81 5.10 -12.13 20.96
C LEU A 81 5.52 -11.84 19.52
N TRP A 82 5.41 -10.60 19.04
CA TRP A 82 5.89 -10.23 17.70
C TRP A 82 7.40 -10.43 17.55
N PHE A 83 8.21 -10.02 18.54
CA PHE A 83 9.65 -10.31 18.51
C PHE A 83 9.96 -11.81 18.60
N MET A 84 9.15 -12.58 19.33
CA MET A 84 9.26 -14.04 19.32
C MET A 84 9.00 -14.62 17.93
N THR A 85 8.03 -14.09 17.17
CA THR A 85 7.80 -14.56 15.79
C THR A 85 8.96 -14.22 14.87
N GLU A 86 9.58 -13.05 15.03
CA GLU A 86 10.78 -12.67 14.27
C GLU A 86 11.99 -13.55 14.63
N TRP A 87 12.18 -13.85 15.92
CA TRP A 87 13.18 -14.83 16.37
C TRP A 87 12.95 -16.21 15.75
N MET A 88 11.68 -16.64 15.65
CA MET A 88 11.32 -17.90 15.01
C MET A 88 11.60 -17.90 13.51
N ALA A 89 11.28 -16.80 12.82
CA ALA A 89 11.54 -16.64 11.39
C ALA A 89 13.05 -16.66 11.10
N GLN A 90 13.87 -16.16 12.02
CA GLN A 90 15.32 -16.06 11.86
C GLN A 90 16.09 -17.24 12.48
N ALA A 91 15.54 -18.45 12.30
CA ALA A 91 16.16 -19.73 12.67
C ALA A 91 16.38 -19.99 14.17
N ARG A 92 15.70 -19.24 15.05
CA ARG A 92 15.65 -19.51 16.50
C ARG A 92 17.04 -19.64 17.14
N PRO A 93 17.94 -18.64 17.01
CA PRO A 93 19.26 -18.72 17.62
C PRO A 93 19.14 -18.98 19.12
N THR A 94 20.03 -19.82 19.66
CA THR A 94 20.01 -20.23 21.06
C THR A 94 20.73 -19.26 22.00
N ALA A 95 21.43 -18.26 21.46
CA ALA A 95 22.16 -17.21 22.16
C ALA A 95 22.36 -16.02 21.20
N GLY A 96 22.84 -14.90 21.71
CA GLY A 96 23.17 -13.72 20.90
C GLY A 96 22.00 -12.79 20.62
N VAL A 97 20.82 -12.97 21.25
CA VAL A 97 19.71 -12.01 21.11
C VAL A 97 19.97 -10.80 22.01
N ARG A 98 19.87 -9.60 21.43
CA ARG A 98 19.98 -8.33 22.14
C ARG A 98 18.68 -7.57 22.02
N PHE A 99 18.04 -7.23 23.13
CA PHE A 99 16.92 -6.27 23.12
C PHE A 99 17.43 -4.84 23.27
N VAL A 100 16.83 -3.91 22.54
CA VAL A 100 17.09 -2.47 22.63
C VAL A 100 15.75 -1.74 22.69
N GLU A 101 15.57 -0.85 23.66
CA GLU A 101 14.43 0.06 23.70
C GLU A 101 14.91 1.52 23.67
N LEU A 102 14.34 2.31 22.76
CA LEU A 102 14.60 3.75 22.65
C LEU A 102 13.51 4.51 23.41
N GLY A 103 13.91 5.33 24.38
CA GLY A 103 12.99 6.11 25.21
C GLY A 103 12.01 5.25 26.02
N PRO A 104 12.46 4.45 27.00
CA PRO A 104 11.61 3.48 27.70
C PRO A 104 10.50 4.10 28.58
N GLY A 105 10.51 5.42 28.77
CA GLY A 105 9.66 6.10 29.74
C GLY A 105 9.90 5.54 31.15
N ARG A 106 8.89 4.87 31.71
CA ARG A 106 9.00 4.22 33.04
C ARG A 106 9.62 2.82 33.00
N GLY A 107 9.86 2.25 31.81
CA GLY A 107 10.33 0.88 31.62
C GLY A 107 9.20 -0.17 31.62
N THR A 108 7.94 0.27 31.54
CA THR A 108 6.75 -0.60 31.60
C THR A 108 6.66 -1.54 30.40
N LEU A 109 6.95 -1.05 29.19
CA LEU A 109 6.92 -1.86 27.97
C LEU A 109 7.95 -3.00 28.02
N MET A 110 9.22 -2.70 28.30
CA MET A 110 10.24 -3.75 28.48
C MET A 110 9.90 -4.71 29.63
N SER A 111 9.34 -4.22 30.73
CA SER A 111 8.88 -5.08 31.83
C SER A 111 7.84 -6.10 31.35
N ASP A 112 6.86 -5.68 30.55
CA ASP A 112 5.85 -6.57 29.98
C ASP A 112 6.42 -7.54 28.94
N ILE A 113 7.32 -7.06 28.08
CA ILE A 113 8.03 -7.88 27.08
C ILE A 113 8.82 -8.99 27.79
N LEU A 114 9.69 -8.64 28.73
CA LEU A 114 10.53 -9.61 29.45
C LEU A 114 9.70 -10.60 30.28
N ARG A 115 8.64 -10.13 30.96
CA ARG A 115 7.70 -10.99 31.68
C ARG A 115 7.02 -12.00 30.77
N THR A 116 6.65 -11.59 29.56
CA THR A 116 5.99 -12.44 28.56
C THR A 116 6.96 -13.45 27.98
N ILE A 117 8.14 -12.99 27.55
CA ILE A 117 9.18 -13.84 26.98
C ILE A 117 9.68 -14.87 28.01
N GLY A 118 9.71 -14.53 29.30
CA GLY A 118 10.07 -15.46 30.38
C GLY A 118 9.23 -16.74 30.43
N GLN A 119 8.02 -16.75 29.85
CA GLN A 119 7.21 -17.97 29.70
C GLN A 119 7.76 -18.93 28.62
N PHE A 120 8.57 -18.43 27.70
CA PHE A 120 9.15 -19.15 26.57
C PHE A 120 10.64 -19.41 26.82
N ARG A 121 10.96 -20.44 27.60
CA ARG A 121 12.33 -20.74 28.07
C ARG A 121 13.40 -20.74 26.96
N ALA A 122 13.08 -21.24 25.77
CA ALA A 122 14.02 -21.28 24.66
C ALA A 122 14.37 -19.87 24.13
N PHE A 123 13.38 -18.99 24.05
CA PHE A 123 13.60 -17.61 23.61
C PHE A 123 14.24 -16.77 24.72
N ALA A 124 13.73 -16.90 25.95
CA ALA A 124 14.30 -16.24 27.12
C ALA A 124 15.78 -16.60 27.35
N GLY A 125 16.15 -17.87 27.13
CA GLY A 125 17.53 -18.32 27.24
C GLY A 125 18.47 -17.85 26.12
N ALA A 126 17.92 -17.31 25.02
CA ALA A 126 18.71 -16.76 23.93
C ALA A 126 19.06 -15.27 24.11
N ILE A 127 18.44 -14.59 25.08
CA ILE A 127 18.62 -13.17 25.35
C ILE A 127 19.86 -12.95 26.23
N ASP A 128 20.91 -12.43 25.62
CA ASP A 128 22.17 -12.15 26.30
C ASP A 128 22.16 -10.75 26.96
N GLU A 129 21.53 -9.77 26.30
CA GLU A 129 21.59 -8.37 26.73
C GLU A 129 20.27 -7.63 26.50
N VAL A 130 19.94 -6.70 27.41
CA VAL A 130 18.86 -5.71 27.24
C VAL A 130 19.47 -4.32 27.43
N TRP A 131 19.36 -3.48 26.40
CA TRP A 131 19.86 -2.12 26.37
C TRP A 131 18.72 -1.12 26.31
N LEU A 132 18.80 -0.08 27.13
CA LEU A 132 17.84 1.01 27.19
C LEU A 132 18.54 2.32 26.83
N VAL A 133 18.03 3.03 25.83
CA VAL A 133 18.57 4.34 25.42
C VAL A 133 17.74 5.42 26.09
N GLU A 134 18.30 6.03 27.13
CA GLU A 134 17.63 7.01 28.00
C GLU A 134 18.61 8.10 28.45
N ALA A 135 18.30 9.34 28.12
CA ALA A 135 19.09 10.51 28.48
C ALA A 135 18.77 11.06 29.88
N SER A 136 17.54 10.86 30.38
CA SER A 136 17.10 11.38 31.67
C SER A 136 17.54 10.47 32.82
N GLU A 137 18.40 11.00 33.70
CA GLU A 137 18.83 10.29 34.91
C GLU A 137 17.66 9.91 35.81
N ALA A 138 16.67 10.79 35.94
CA ALA A 138 15.48 10.53 36.74
C ALA A 138 14.64 9.36 36.20
N LEU A 139 14.51 9.24 34.87
CA LEU A 139 13.81 8.11 34.24
C LEU A 139 14.63 6.83 34.33
N ARG A 140 15.96 6.87 34.17
CA ARG A 140 16.83 5.70 34.40
C ARG A 140 16.64 5.10 35.80
N MET A 141 16.51 5.94 36.83
CA MET A 141 16.25 5.47 38.19
C MET A 141 14.88 4.78 38.31
N LYS A 142 13.82 5.34 37.73
CA LYS A 142 12.49 4.70 37.70
C LYS A 142 12.51 3.37 36.92
N GLN A 143 13.18 3.33 35.78
CA GLN A 143 13.34 2.12 34.96
C GLN A 143 14.10 1.03 35.72
N LYS A 144 15.17 1.40 36.44
CA LYS A 144 15.90 0.49 37.33
C LYS A 144 14.96 -0.11 38.39
N ASP A 145 14.15 0.71 39.05
CA ASP A 145 13.22 0.21 40.07
C ASP A 145 12.20 -0.77 39.47
N VAL A 146 11.70 -0.48 38.26
CA VAL A 146 10.76 -1.36 37.54
C VAL A 146 11.41 -2.65 37.06
N LEU A 147 12.62 -2.62 36.52
CA LEU A 147 13.23 -3.77 35.84
C LEU A 147 14.18 -4.60 36.71
N CYS A 148 14.79 -3.96 37.72
CA CYS A 148 15.81 -4.55 38.59
C CYS A 148 15.37 -4.58 40.07
N GLY A 149 14.42 -3.72 40.45
CA GLY A 149 13.92 -3.59 41.83
C GLY A 149 14.51 -2.37 42.56
N GLU A 150 13.78 -1.89 43.58
CA GLU A 150 14.14 -0.68 44.33
C GLU A 150 15.53 -0.78 44.99
N GLY A 151 15.88 -1.96 45.52
CA GLY A 151 17.17 -2.22 46.15
C GLY A 151 18.33 -2.51 45.19
N ALA A 152 18.10 -2.56 43.87
CA ALA A 152 19.16 -2.85 42.91
C ALA A 152 20.16 -1.70 42.82
N GLU A 153 21.46 -2.05 42.82
CA GLU A 153 22.57 -1.11 42.67
C GLU A 153 22.84 -0.82 41.19
N LEU A 154 22.74 0.46 40.80
CA LEU A 154 23.08 0.90 39.44
C LEU A 154 24.59 1.17 39.36
N ARG A 155 25.31 0.37 38.56
CA ARG A 155 26.77 0.46 38.43
C ARG A 155 27.15 1.12 37.12
N ARG A 156 28.08 2.07 37.17
CA ARG A 156 28.67 2.66 35.97
C ARG A 156 29.86 1.81 35.50
N ARG A 157 29.90 1.53 34.20
CA ARG A 157 30.98 0.84 33.50
C ARG A 157 31.51 1.72 32.37
N ASP A 158 32.74 1.42 31.96
CA ASP A 158 33.43 2.10 30.87
C ASP A 158 34.44 1.11 30.26
N ASP A 159 34.48 0.99 28.94
CA ASP A 159 35.44 0.14 28.20
C ASP A 159 36.62 0.93 27.60
N GLY A 160 36.74 2.22 27.92
CA GLY A 160 37.74 3.15 27.38
C GLY A 160 37.25 3.95 26.16
N GLU A 161 36.24 3.44 25.44
CA GLU A 161 35.59 4.12 24.32
C GLU A 161 34.16 4.59 24.66
N ARG A 162 33.44 3.84 25.51
CA ARG A 162 32.01 4.00 25.79
C ARG A 162 31.73 3.75 27.27
N GLY A 163 30.90 4.61 27.85
CA GLY A 163 30.35 4.43 29.19
C GLY A 163 28.91 3.94 29.15
N TRP A 164 28.52 3.08 30.09
CA TRP A 164 27.14 2.65 30.29
C TRP A 164 26.83 2.43 31.78
N TRP A 165 25.55 2.38 32.13
CA TRP A 165 25.09 1.93 33.45
C TRP A 165 24.53 0.52 33.33
N GLU A 166 24.65 -0.28 34.37
CA GLU A 166 24.10 -1.62 34.40
C GLU A 166 23.56 -2.01 35.78
N ALA A 167 22.53 -2.85 35.79
CA ALA A 167 21.94 -3.43 36.99
C ALA A 167 21.39 -4.84 36.69
N GLU A 168 21.33 -5.68 37.72
CA GLU A 168 20.87 -7.07 37.59
C GLU A 168 19.35 -7.13 37.45
N SER A 169 18.86 -7.83 36.43
CA SER A 169 17.43 -7.96 36.14
C SER A 169 16.70 -8.79 37.17
N ARG A 170 15.46 -8.38 37.52
CA ARG A 170 14.60 -9.16 38.43
C ARG A 170 13.92 -10.37 37.76
N PHE A 171 14.01 -10.50 36.44
CA PHE A 171 13.24 -11.50 35.66
C PHE A 171 13.90 -12.88 35.56
N GLY A 172 15.02 -13.12 36.25
CA GLY A 172 15.61 -14.46 36.42
C GLY A 172 16.28 -15.06 35.18
N THR A 173 16.32 -14.34 34.06
CA THR A 173 17.27 -14.58 32.97
C THR A 173 18.62 -13.99 33.38
N ALA A 174 19.75 -14.58 33.00
CA ALA A 174 21.10 -14.07 33.33
C ALA A 174 21.44 -12.76 32.57
N THR A 175 20.45 -11.90 32.38
CA THR A 175 20.45 -10.73 31.51
C THR A 175 20.61 -9.49 32.36
N THR A 176 21.75 -8.82 32.25
CA THR A 176 21.95 -7.51 32.86
C THR A 176 21.19 -6.46 32.05
N ILE A 177 20.44 -5.57 32.72
CA ILE A 177 19.85 -4.41 32.05
C ILE A 177 20.92 -3.33 31.97
N LYS A 178 21.12 -2.76 30.78
CA LYS A 178 22.15 -1.75 30.49
C LYS A 178 21.51 -0.46 29.98
N TRP A 179 22.07 0.69 30.34
CA TRP A 179 21.60 2.01 29.90
C TRP A 179 22.71 2.83 29.26
N VAL A 180 22.36 3.54 28.19
CA VAL A 180 23.19 4.56 27.53
C VAL A 180 22.33 5.78 27.19
N GLU A 181 22.94 6.95 27.00
CA GLU A 181 22.22 8.18 26.67
C GLU A 181 21.76 8.27 25.21
N ASP A 182 22.51 7.66 24.29
CA ASP A 182 22.27 7.79 22.86
C ASP A 182 22.54 6.46 22.14
N ILE A 183 21.79 6.21 21.06
CA ILE A 183 21.92 5.00 20.25
C ILE A 183 23.33 4.79 19.71
N VAL A 184 24.10 5.87 19.48
CA VAL A 184 25.49 5.76 18.98
C VAL A 184 26.45 5.16 20.00
N LEU A 185 26.09 5.17 21.28
CA LEU A 185 26.89 4.58 22.35
C LEU A 185 26.67 3.06 22.44
N LEU A 186 25.64 2.51 21.79
CA LEU A 186 25.42 1.06 21.76
C LEU A 186 26.58 0.35 21.08
N PRO A 187 27.13 -0.71 21.68
CA PRO A 187 28.18 -1.51 21.05
C PRO A 187 27.70 -2.04 19.71
N PRO A 188 28.58 -2.16 18.69
CA PRO A 188 28.20 -2.76 17.41
C PRO A 188 27.52 -4.11 17.64
N ALA A 189 26.50 -4.43 16.85
CA ALA A 189 25.77 -5.68 17.00
C ALA A 189 26.70 -6.91 16.80
N GLY A 190 27.75 -6.81 15.98
CA GLY A 190 28.66 -7.92 15.75
C GLY A 190 27.90 -9.12 15.17
N SER A 191 27.93 -10.26 15.88
CA SER A 191 27.13 -11.45 15.55
C SER A 191 25.80 -11.55 16.32
N SER A 192 25.43 -10.53 17.10
CA SER A 192 24.15 -10.52 17.84
C SER A 192 22.96 -10.24 16.92
N MET A 193 21.79 -10.71 17.33
CA MET A 193 20.49 -10.48 16.71
C MET A 193 19.78 -9.36 17.50
N PRO A 194 19.82 -8.10 17.02
CA PRO A 194 19.18 -6.99 17.71
C PRO A 194 17.67 -6.95 17.48
N PHE A 195 16.91 -6.88 18.57
CA PHE A 195 15.50 -6.56 18.58
C PHE A 195 15.29 -5.17 19.18
N VAL A 196 14.92 -4.23 18.32
CA VAL A 196 14.81 -2.82 18.68
C VAL A 196 13.34 -2.40 18.75
N VAL A 197 12.92 -1.75 19.83
CA VAL A 197 11.60 -1.13 19.92
C VAL A 197 11.72 0.36 20.22
N ALA A 198 10.96 1.16 19.50
CA ALA A 198 10.83 2.60 19.74
C ALA A 198 9.33 2.92 19.79
N HIS A 199 8.82 3.20 20.98
CA HIS A 199 7.40 3.47 21.23
C HIS A 199 7.24 4.88 21.79
N GLU A 200 6.54 5.76 21.06
CA GLU A 200 6.37 7.18 21.42
C GLU A 200 7.72 7.86 21.70
N PHE A 201 8.66 7.62 20.79
CA PHE A 201 10.03 8.15 20.86
C PHE A 201 10.29 9.19 19.79
N PHE A 202 9.75 9.00 18.58
CA PHE A 202 10.06 9.84 17.44
C PHE A 202 9.22 11.13 17.43
N ASP A 203 8.04 11.12 18.06
CA ASP A 203 7.17 12.29 18.22
C ASP A 203 7.78 13.37 19.13
N ALA A 204 8.59 12.95 20.11
CA ALA A 204 9.32 13.81 21.02
C ALA A 204 10.61 14.40 20.41
N LEU A 205 11.03 13.96 19.22
CA LEU A 205 12.26 14.45 18.58
C LEU A 205 12.07 15.84 17.95
N PRO A 206 13.11 16.70 17.98
CA PRO A 206 13.02 18.03 17.39
C PRO A 206 12.65 18.02 15.89
N ILE A 207 11.80 18.97 15.50
CA ILE A 207 11.39 19.19 14.11
C ILE A 207 11.81 20.59 13.60
N HIS A 208 12.01 20.70 12.30
CA HIS A 208 12.10 21.96 11.56
C HIS A 208 10.89 22.11 10.65
N ALA A 209 10.24 23.27 10.67
CA ALA A 209 9.09 23.56 9.81
C ALA A 209 9.47 24.57 8.72
N PHE A 210 9.06 24.31 7.48
CA PHE A 210 9.36 25.16 6.32
C PHE A 210 8.10 25.51 5.54
N GLU A 211 8.09 26.67 4.89
CA GLU A 211 7.03 27.14 3.99
C GLU A 211 7.64 27.58 2.65
N SER A 212 7.04 27.15 1.53
CA SER A 212 7.45 27.56 0.19
C SER A 212 6.89 28.94 -0.14
N VAL A 213 7.75 29.86 -0.60
CA VAL A 213 7.38 31.24 -0.93
C VAL A 213 7.94 31.67 -2.28
N ALA A 214 7.28 32.63 -2.93
CA ALA A 214 7.84 33.27 -4.11
C ALA A 214 8.95 34.24 -3.69
N ALA A 215 10.17 34.01 -4.16
CA ALA A 215 11.29 34.93 -3.95
C ALA A 215 11.68 35.61 -5.27
N THR A 216 12.04 36.89 -5.17
CA THR A 216 12.66 37.66 -6.27
C THR A 216 14.17 37.36 -6.30
N LEU A 217 14.76 37.30 -7.49
CA LEU A 217 16.17 36.91 -7.70
C LEU A 217 17.20 37.78 -6.95
N GLU A 218 16.83 38.98 -6.51
CA GLU A 218 17.70 39.88 -5.74
C GLU A 218 18.00 39.37 -4.31
N GLU A 219 17.16 38.51 -3.73
CA GLU A 219 17.36 38.01 -2.35
C GLU A 219 18.42 36.89 -2.24
N GLY A 220 18.95 36.39 -3.36
CA GLY A 220 19.86 35.24 -3.42
C GLY A 220 21.37 35.56 -3.38
N GLN A 221 21.78 36.82 -3.47
CA GLN A 221 23.21 37.19 -3.46
C GLN A 221 23.64 37.72 -2.09
N GLY A 222 24.33 36.85 -1.33
CA GLY A 222 25.19 37.28 -0.24
C GLY A 222 26.23 38.28 -0.74
N ARG A 223 26.17 39.49 -0.20
CA ARG A 223 27.24 40.50 -0.04
C ARG A 223 28.61 40.09 -0.63
N GLN A 224 28.87 40.46 -1.89
CA GLN A 224 30.23 40.55 -2.43
C GLN A 224 30.47 41.98 -2.94
N LEU A 225 31.56 42.58 -2.45
CA LEU A 225 31.94 43.97 -2.69
C LEU A 225 32.43 44.19 -4.14
N SER A 226 31.92 45.28 -4.73
CA SER A 226 32.63 46.26 -5.59
C SER A 226 32.55 46.18 -7.14
N VAL A 227 32.23 47.39 -7.68
CA VAL A 227 32.62 48.08 -8.93
C VAL A 227 31.75 48.01 -10.22
N SER A 228 31.10 49.16 -10.46
CA SER A 228 30.79 49.98 -11.68
C SER A 228 30.13 49.44 -12.97
N VAL A 229 28.99 50.09 -13.26
CA VAL A 229 28.48 50.70 -14.52
C VAL A 229 28.38 49.85 -15.80
N SER A 230 27.14 49.62 -16.25
CA SER A 230 26.72 49.90 -17.64
C SER A 230 25.19 49.88 -17.76
N THR A 231 24.66 50.71 -18.67
CA THR A 231 23.25 50.91 -19.03
C THR A 231 22.68 49.72 -19.81
N SER A 232 21.54 49.18 -19.39
CA SER A 232 20.80 48.13 -20.12
C SER A 232 19.27 48.26 -19.94
N PRO A 233 18.46 47.73 -20.88
CA PRO A 233 17.06 48.11 -21.17
C PRO A 233 16.07 47.61 -20.09
N PRO A 234 14.76 47.98 -20.12
CA PRO A 234 13.88 47.79 -18.97
C PRO A 234 13.78 46.32 -18.54
N PRO A 235 13.65 46.04 -17.23
CA PRO A 235 13.75 44.69 -16.72
C PRO A 235 12.60 43.84 -17.25
N SER A 236 12.95 42.67 -17.79
CA SER A 236 12.00 41.57 -17.97
C SER A 236 11.34 41.26 -16.62
N PRO A 237 10.06 40.84 -16.55
CA PRO A 237 9.42 40.50 -15.29
C PRO A 237 10.29 39.50 -14.53
N ALA A 238 10.70 39.86 -13.31
CA ALA A 238 11.62 39.08 -12.50
C ALA A 238 11.08 37.65 -12.37
N ARG A 239 11.84 36.66 -12.84
CA ARG A 239 11.48 35.24 -12.71
C ARG A 239 11.42 34.93 -11.22
N THR A 240 10.20 34.78 -10.68
CA THR A 240 10.01 34.35 -9.31
C THR A 240 10.37 32.88 -9.22
N VAL A 241 11.36 32.56 -8.38
CA VAL A 241 11.76 31.17 -8.13
C VAL A 241 11.24 30.81 -6.75
N PRO A 242 10.47 29.72 -6.62
CA PRO A 242 10.04 29.24 -5.30
C PRO A 242 11.25 28.96 -4.41
N GLN A 243 11.20 29.40 -3.16
CA GLN A 243 12.23 29.16 -2.15
C GLN A 243 11.59 28.70 -0.85
N TRP A 244 12.27 27.82 -0.12
CA TRP A 244 11.89 27.45 1.24
C TRP A 244 12.30 28.55 2.22
N ARG A 245 11.41 28.88 3.15
CA ARG A 245 11.68 29.72 4.32
C ARG A 245 11.30 28.95 5.58
N GLU A 246 12.20 28.95 6.55
CA GLU A 246 11.96 28.29 7.84
C GLU A 246 10.97 29.08 8.70
N LEU A 247 10.12 28.36 9.45
CA LEU A 247 9.25 28.93 10.47
C LEU A 247 10.00 28.93 11.81
N MET A 248 10.27 30.13 12.31
CA MET A 248 11.03 30.39 13.53
C MET A 248 10.11 30.76 14.68
N VAL A 249 10.52 30.51 15.92
CA VAL A 249 9.79 30.95 17.12
C VAL A 249 10.20 32.37 17.49
N ALA A 250 9.23 33.27 17.69
CA ALA A 250 9.46 34.65 18.13
C ALA A 250 8.48 35.06 19.25
N PRO A 251 8.85 36.01 20.14
CA PRO A 251 7.94 36.51 21.16
C PRO A 251 6.68 37.14 20.57
N THR A 252 5.52 36.91 21.20
CA THR A 252 4.26 37.54 20.82
C THR A 252 4.31 39.04 21.10
N LYS A 253 4.04 39.88 20.08
CA LYS A 253 3.98 41.35 20.27
C LYS A 253 2.79 41.69 21.19
N ARG A 254 3.06 42.11 22.43
CA ARG A 254 2.01 42.63 23.32
C ARG A 254 1.48 43.96 22.77
N ALA A 255 0.16 44.07 22.61
CA ALA A 255 -0.47 45.35 22.33
C ALA A 255 -0.15 46.31 23.49
N ILE A 256 0.48 47.45 23.18
CA ILE A 256 0.63 48.55 24.13
C ILE A 256 -0.78 49.06 24.41
N ALA A 257 -1.27 48.85 25.63
CA ALA A 257 -2.55 49.40 26.03
C ALA A 257 -2.48 50.93 25.97
N LEU A 258 -3.35 51.56 25.18
CA LEU A 258 -3.60 53.00 25.26
C LEU A 258 -4.00 53.35 26.71
N PRO A 259 -3.45 54.42 27.30
CA PRO A 259 -3.77 54.80 28.66
C PRO A 259 -5.25 55.24 28.73
N GLY A 260 -6.12 54.37 29.27
CA GLY A 260 -7.53 54.70 29.46
C GLY A 260 -8.52 53.51 29.50
N ALA A 261 -8.14 52.33 29.01
CA ALA A 261 -9.03 51.17 29.04
C ALA A 261 -8.64 50.18 30.15
N LYS A 262 -9.49 50.03 31.18
CA LYS A 262 -9.49 48.82 32.01
C LYS A 262 -10.34 47.77 31.31
N PRO A 263 -9.83 46.54 31.19
CA PRO A 263 -10.24 45.54 32.17
C PRO A 263 -9.04 44.77 32.74
N LYS A 264 -9.13 44.40 34.02
CA LYS A 264 -8.25 43.37 34.59
C LYS A 264 -8.66 42.02 33.96
N PRO A 265 -7.76 41.29 33.28
CA PRO A 265 -8.04 39.89 32.95
C PRO A 265 -8.15 39.09 34.26
N SER A 266 -9.09 38.14 34.33
CA SER A 266 -9.10 37.12 35.38
C SER A 266 -7.80 36.30 35.32
N VAL A 267 -7.39 35.70 36.44
CA VAL A 267 -6.19 34.85 36.51
C VAL A 267 -6.24 33.72 35.47
N ALA A 268 -7.44 33.18 35.19
CA ALA A 268 -7.66 32.17 34.15
C ALA A 268 -7.39 32.66 32.71
N ALA A 269 -7.49 33.96 32.43
CA ALA A 269 -7.18 34.53 31.11
C ALA A 269 -5.68 34.79 30.90
N ARG A 270 -4.86 34.73 31.96
CA ARG A 270 -3.39 34.82 31.85
C ARG A 270 -2.76 33.49 31.43
N ASP A 271 -3.36 32.36 31.81
CA ASP A 271 -2.81 31.03 31.52
C ASP A 271 -2.96 30.59 30.05
N SER A 272 -3.86 31.22 29.28
CA SER A 272 -4.14 30.85 27.88
C SER A 272 -3.43 31.71 26.83
N GLN A 273 -2.60 32.69 27.22
CA GLN A 273 -1.98 33.61 26.27
C GLN A 273 -0.58 33.12 25.85
N ALA A 274 -0.42 32.74 24.58
CA ALA A 274 0.85 32.27 24.03
C ALA A 274 1.97 33.32 24.18
N GLU A 275 3.06 32.96 24.86
CA GLU A 275 4.24 33.82 25.06
C GLU A 275 5.03 33.99 23.76
N PHE A 276 4.95 33.00 22.88
CA PHE A 276 5.62 32.94 21.59
C PHE A 276 4.65 32.63 20.45
N GLN A 277 5.10 32.89 19.22
CA GLN A 277 4.39 32.62 17.97
C GLN A 277 5.37 32.16 16.89
N LEU A 278 4.88 31.44 15.89
CA LEU A 278 5.65 31.13 14.69
C LEU A 278 5.72 32.35 13.76
N VAL A 279 6.92 32.68 13.32
CA VAL A 279 7.21 33.72 12.33
C VAL A 279 8.07 33.15 11.22
N ARG A 280 7.78 33.51 9.97
CA ARG A 280 8.60 33.08 8.84
C ARG A 280 9.94 33.82 8.81
N ALA A 281 11.03 33.10 8.56
CA ALA A 281 12.35 33.67 8.34
C ALA A 281 12.32 34.63 7.14
N LYS A 282 13.01 35.77 7.26
CA LYS A 282 13.06 36.78 6.19
C LYS A 282 13.96 36.34 5.02
N ALA A 283 15.01 35.60 5.32
CA ALA A 283 15.96 35.04 4.35
C ALA A 283 16.02 33.52 4.51
N SER A 284 16.56 32.82 3.51
CA SER A 284 16.88 31.40 3.64
C SER A 284 17.90 31.16 4.75
N THR A 285 17.58 30.24 5.64
CA THR A 285 18.48 29.69 6.64
C THR A 285 19.27 28.52 6.04
N PRO A 286 20.45 28.14 6.58
CA PRO A 286 21.20 26.98 6.10
C PRO A 286 20.36 25.69 6.06
N THR A 287 19.52 25.47 7.07
CA THR A 287 18.59 24.34 7.16
C THR A 287 17.53 24.39 6.05
N SER A 288 16.99 25.58 5.73
CA SER A 288 16.02 25.74 4.62
C SER A 288 16.60 25.50 3.22
N LEU A 289 17.94 25.54 3.08
CA LEU A 289 18.62 25.25 1.82
C LEU A 289 19.00 23.77 1.66
N LEU A 290 18.94 22.99 2.74
CA LEU A 290 19.44 21.61 2.76
C LEU A 290 18.32 20.58 3.00
N LEU A 291 17.59 20.73 4.11
CA LEU A 291 16.65 19.71 4.58
C LEU A 291 15.45 19.51 3.61
N PRO A 292 14.73 20.56 3.19
CA PRO A 292 13.57 20.40 2.30
C PRO A 292 13.96 20.26 0.80
N GLU A 293 15.24 20.05 0.49
CA GLU A 293 15.73 19.81 -0.87
C GLU A 293 15.85 18.32 -1.22
N GLN A 294 15.54 17.41 -0.30
CA GLN A 294 15.45 15.98 -0.58
C GLN A 294 14.37 15.70 -1.66
N PRO A 295 14.51 14.64 -2.49
CA PRO A 295 13.60 14.36 -3.61
C PRO A 295 12.11 14.37 -3.24
N ARG A 296 11.79 13.85 -2.05
CA ARG A 296 10.45 13.81 -1.44
C ARG A 296 9.80 15.20 -1.33
N TYR A 297 10.51 16.18 -0.76
CA TYR A 297 9.97 17.51 -0.48
C TYR A 297 10.11 18.47 -1.67
N ARG A 298 11.07 18.21 -2.58
CA ARG A 298 11.36 19.08 -3.73
C ARG A 298 10.15 19.33 -4.63
N ARG A 299 9.26 18.34 -4.80
CA ARG A 299 8.03 18.48 -5.59
C ARG A 299 7.03 19.46 -4.96
N LEU A 300 7.02 19.58 -3.63
CA LEU A 300 6.15 20.52 -2.90
C LEU A 300 6.64 21.96 -3.02
N LYS A 301 7.94 22.16 -3.29
CA LYS A 301 8.54 23.49 -3.42
C LYS A 301 7.89 24.32 -4.52
N SER A 302 7.51 23.72 -5.65
CA SER A 302 6.84 24.43 -6.75
C SER A 302 5.42 24.90 -6.42
N GLN A 303 4.78 24.32 -5.40
CA GLN A 303 3.46 24.72 -4.92
C GLN A 303 3.64 25.77 -3.81
N LEU A 304 3.54 27.05 -4.17
CA LEU A 304 3.69 28.16 -3.21
C LEU A 304 2.69 28.02 -2.05
N GLY A 305 3.16 28.27 -0.83
CA GLY A 305 2.38 28.09 0.40
C GLY A 305 2.44 26.68 0.98
N SER A 306 3.02 25.70 0.26
CA SER A 306 3.24 24.35 0.81
C SER A 306 4.10 24.42 2.06
N ARG A 307 3.76 23.58 3.05
CA ARG A 307 4.53 23.45 4.30
C ARG A 307 5.03 22.03 4.47
N VAL A 308 6.17 21.89 5.13
CA VAL A 308 6.75 20.59 5.49
C VAL A 308 7.38 20.67 6.87
N GLU A 309 7.22 19.61 7.66
CA GLU A 309 7.91 19.41 8.94
C GLU A 309 8.90 18.25 8.79
N ILE A 310 10.16 18.47 9.18
CA ILE A 310 11.26 17.52 8.96
C ILE A 310 12.05 17.38 10.27
N SER A 311 12.29 16.14 10.71
CA SER A 311 13.14 15.83 11.87
C SER A 311 14.47 15.20 11.43
N PRO A 312 15.59 15.94 11.44
CA PRO A 312 16.91 15.37 11.17
C PRO A 312 17.34 14.32 12.20
N ASP A 313 16.93 14.49 13.46
CA ASP A 313 17.24 13.55 14.54
C ASP A 313 16.54 12.21 14.30
N SER A 314 15.29 12.22 13.82
CA SER A 314 14.57 11.03 13.41
C SER A 314 15.31 10.24 12.33
N ALA A 315 15.83 10.93 11.30
CA ALA A 315 16.64 10.31 10.26
C ALA A 315 17.91 9.65 10.82
N ARG A 316 18.58 10.31 11.77
CA ARG A 316 19.78 9.76 12.43
C ARG A 316 19.48 8.50 13.22
N TYR A 317 18.42 8.51 14.03
CA TYR A 317 18.04 7.36 14.86
C TYR A 317 17.61 6.17 13.99
N VAL A 318 16.73 6.37 13.01
CA VAL A 318 16.27 5.26 12.15
C VAL A 318 17.40 4.67 11.31
N SER A 319 18.34 5.50 10.85
CA SER A 319 19.55 5.04 10.16
C SER A 319 20.41 4.16 11.05
N ALA A 320 20.57 4.53 12.32
CA ALA A 320 21.32 3.74 13.29
C ALA A 320 20.58 2.42 13.62
N ILE A 321 19.25 2.43 13.72
CA ILE A 321 18.44 1.21 13.89
C ILE A 321 18.65 0.26 12.70
N ALA A 322 18.53 0.75 11.47
CA ALA A 322 18.73 -0.05 10.27
C ALA A 322 20.15 -0.67 10.24
N GLN A 323 21.16 0.10 10.63
CA GLN A 323 22.56 -0.35 10.72
C GLN A 323 22.85 -1.32 11.87
N LEU A 324 21.97 -1.45 12.87
CA LEU A 324 22.06 -2.53 13.84
C LEU A 324 21.64 -3.86 13.19
N ILE A 325 20.63 -3.83 12.32
CA ILE A 325 20.04 -5.02 11.68
C ILE A 325 20.88 -5.48 10.48
N GLY A 326 21.31 -4.56 9.61
CA GLY A 326 22.07 -4.85 8.40
C GLY A 326 23.40 -4.08 8.29
N PRO A 327 24.30 -4.46 7.37
CA PRO A 327 25.55 -3.74 7.13
C PRO A 327 25.32 -2.32 6.59
N ARG A 328 26.32 -1.45 6.78
CA ARG A 328 26.34 -0.10 6.19
C ARG A 328 26.49 -0.17 4.67
N ALA A 329 25.70 0.63 3.95
CA ALA A 329 25.59 0.67 2.49
C ALA A 329 26.84 1.13 1.69
N SER A 330 28.04 1.23 2.29
CA SER A 330 29.19 1.83 1.57
C SER A 330 30.58 1.21 1.79
N LYS A 331 30.71 0.04 2.44
CA LYS A 331 32.02 -0.64 2.55
C LYS A 331 31.97 -2.13 2.22
N SER A 332 32.61 -2.47 1.11
CA SER A 332 33.11 -3.81 0.76
C SER A 332 34.16 -4.26 1.80
N SER A 333 33.71 -4.87 2.89
CA SER A 333 34.58 -5.71 3.72
C SER A 333 33.72 -6.68 4.54
N THR A 334 33.80 -7.98 4.22
CA THR A 334 33.47 -9.10 5.13
C THR A 334 32.22 -8.88 5.99
N ALA A 335 31.07 -8.66 5.37
CA ALA A 335 29.85 -8.25 6.07
C ALA A 335 29.17 -9.42 6.80
N THR A 336 28.88 -9.23 8.08
CA THR A 336 27.97 -10.05 8.89
C THR A 336 26.56 -10.05 8.25
N LYS A 337 25.92 -11.22 8.20
CA LYS A 337 24.58 -11.41 7.62
C LYS A 337 23.55 -10.53 8.38
N PRO A 338 22.64 -9.81 7.68
CA PRO A 338 21.58 -9.07 8.34
C PRO A 338 20.73 -9.98 9.24
N ALA A 339 20.48 -9.55 10.47
CA ALA A 339 19.73 -10.29 11.47
C ALA A 339 19.11 -9.32 12.49
N GLY A 340 18.04 -9.74 13.14
CA GLY A 340 17.29 -8.91 14.08
C GLY A 340 16.04 -8.29 13.45
N ALA A 341 15.39 -7.38 14.17
CA ALA A 341 14.18 -6.71 13.75
C ALA A 341 14.00 -5.43 14.56
N ALA A 342 13.34 -4.42 13.99
CA ALA A 342 12.94 -3.23 14.71
C ALA A 342 11.44 -2.99 14.56
N LEU A 343 10.84 -2.44 15.61
CA LEU A 343 9.44 -2.03 15.65
C LEU A 343 9.35 -0.57 16.13
N ILE A 344 8.82 0.29 15.28
CA ILE A 344 8.62 1.71 15.54
C ILE A 344 7.11 1.96 15.65
N ILE A 345 6.66 2.42 16.81
CA ILE A 345 5.26 2.63 17.13
C ILE A 345 5.06 4.07 17.59
N ASP A 346 4.39 4.87 16.78
CA ASP A 346 4.21 6.28 17.07
C ASP A 346 2.97 6.84 16.35
N TYR A 347 2.52 8.04 16.68
CA TYR A 347 1.44 8.68 15.94
C TYR A 347 1.96 9.57 14.82
N GLY A 348 1.20 9.57 13.75
CA GLY A 348 1.51 10.37 12.57
C GLY A 348 0.71 9.97 11.35
N PRO A 349 0.85 10.72 10.25
CA PRO A 349 0.24 10.38 8.97
C PRO A 349 0.85 9.09 8.38
N SER A 350 0.04 8.30 7.69
CA SER A 350 0.50 7.05 7.08
C SER A 350 1.36 7.27 5.81
N SER A 351 1.11 8.34 5.06
CA SER A 351 1.72 8.53 3.73
C SER A 351 1.91 9.99 3.30
N THR A 352 1.53 10.96 4.14
CA THR A 352 1.65 12.39 3.85
C THR A 352 2.72 13.02 4.72
N VAL A 353 3.35 14.09 4.24
CA VAL A 353 4.27 14.88 5.05
C VAL A 353 3.48 15.60 6.16
N PRO A 354 3.90 15.50 7.44
CA PRO A 354 3.28 16.24 8.54
C PRO A 354 3.28 17.75 8.29
N ILE A 355 2.17 18.40 8.65
CA ILE A 355 2.01 19.86 8.58
C ILE A 355 1.24 20.39 9.79
N ASN A 356 1.76 21.45 10.41
CA ASN A 356 1.17 22.09 11.60
C ASN A 356 0.89 21.08 12.73
N SER A 357 1.77 20.10 12.93
CA SER A 357 1.53 19.01 13.88
C SER A 357 2.02 19.31 15.30
N LEU A 358 2.93 20.28 15.44
CA LEU A 358 3.49 20.68 16.74
C LEU A 358 2.40 21.14 17.70
N ARG A 359 2.30 20.46 18.84
CA ARG A 359 1.26 20.68 19.86
C ARG A 359 1.85 20.67 21.26
N GLY A 360 1.18 21.41 22.15
CA GLY A 360 1.44 21.37 23.58
C GLY A 360 0.45 20.43 24.29
N ILE A 361 0.90 19.63 25.25
CA ILE A 361 0.05 18.77 26.08
C ILE A 361 0.27 19.15 27.55
N ARG A 362 -0.84 19.35 28.28
CA ARG A 362 -0.81 19.57 29.74
C ARG A 362 -2.13 19.17 30.38
N GLY A 363 -2.07 18.44 31.49
CA GLY A 363 -3.23 17.95 32.23
C GLY A 363 -4.20 17.16 31.36
N HIS A 364 -3.70 16.36 30.42
CA HIS A 364 -4.46 15.62 29.39
C HIS A 364 -5.26 16.51 28.39
N HIS A 365 -4.92 17.79 28.24
CA HIS A 365 -5.54 18.70 27.28
C HIS A 365 -4.50 19.24 26.29
N ILE A 366 -4.93 19.41 25.03
CA ILE A 366 -4.13 20.08 24.02
C ILE A 366 -4.13 21.58 24.33
N VAL A 367 -2.94 22.13 24.55
CA VAL A 367 -2.68 23.55 24.77
C VAL A 367 -1.76 24.10 23.68
N SER A 368 -1.59 25.41 23.65
CA SER A 368 -0.61 26.01 22.74
C SER A 368 0.80 25.50 23.08
N PRO A 369 1.61 25.03 22.12
CA PRO A 369 3.01 24.69 22.38
C PRO A 369 3.84 25.90 22.84
N PHE A 370 3.29 27.11 22.70
CA PHE A 370 3.95 28.37 23.06
C PHE A 370 3.41 29.00 24.35
N SER A 371 2.52 28.33 25.08
CA SER A 371 2.11 28.75 26.43
C SER A 371 3.04 28.12 27.47
N GLN A 372 3.61 28.92 28.38
CA GLN A 372 4.42 28.46 29.52
C GLN A 372 5.50 27.42 29.15
N PRO A 373 6.50 27.77 28.29
CA PRO A 373 7.52 26.82 27.87
C PRO A 373 8.25 26.16 29.05
N GLY A 374 8.48 24.84 28.93
CA GLY A 374 9.03 23.99 30.00
C GLY A 374 8.03 23.51 31.04
N ARG A 375 6.78 23.96 30.99
CA ARG A 375 5.65 23.42 31.77
C ARG A 375 4.61 22.72 30.88
N VAL A 376 4.84 22.73 29.58
CA VAL A 376 3.98 22.13 28.57
C VAL A 376 4.83 21.12 27.82
N ASP A 377 4.33 19.90 27.71
CA ASP A 377 4.96 18.85 26.92
C ASP A 377 4.76 19.13 25.43
N LEU A 378 5.79 18.89 24.63
CA LEU A 378 5.77 19.16 23.20
C LEU A 378 5.84 17.87 22.42
N SER A 379 4.98 17.76 21.42
CA SER A 379 5.07 16.66 20.46
C SER A 379 4.64 17.05 19.05
N ALA A 380 5.12 16.29 18.06
CA ALA A 380 4.85 16.43 16.64
C ALA A 380 4.52 15.08 15.99
N ASP A 381 3.79 15.11 14.88
CA ASP A 381 3.45 13.89 14.15
C ASP A 381 4.69 13.33 13.41
N VAL A 382 4.88 12.01 13.46
CA VAL A 382 6.01 11.32 12.83
C VAL A 382 5.79 11.13 11.32
N ASP A 383 6.79 11.52 10.52
CA ASP A 383 6.83 11.18 9.08
C ASP A 383 7.38 9.76 8.86
N PHE A 384 6.49 8.77 8.98
CA PHE A 384 6.85 7.34 8.81
C PHE A 384 7.45 7.00 7.46
N THR A 385 7.04 7.69 6.39
CA THR A 385 7.61 7.39 5.07
C THR A 385 9.02 7.96 4.95
N ALA A 386 9.31 9.13 5.55
CA ALA A 386 10.69 9.62 5.65
C ALA A 386 11.56 8.69 6.52
N LEU A 387 11.01 8.11 7.59
CA LEU A 387 11.71 7.08 8.36
C LEU A 387 12.05 5.86 7.50
N ALA A 388 11.10 5.38 6.70
CA ALA A 388 11.30 4.25 5.79
C ALA A 388 12.38 4.56 4.73
N ASP A 389 12.32 5.73 4.10
CA ASP A 389 13.31 6.19 3.11
C ASP A 389 14.72 6.17 3.73
N HIS A 390 14.89 6.76 4.92
CA HIS A 390 16.18 6.80 5.61
C HIS A 390 16.68 5.44 6.10
N ALA A 391 15.79 4.54 6.52
CA ALA A 391 16.17 3.18 6.89
C ALA A 391 16.75 2.40 5.69
N LEU A 392 16.07 2.47 4.55
CA LEU A 392 16.49 1.81 3.30
C LEU A 392 17.79 2.40 2.74
N GLU A 393 17.97 3.72 2.84
CA GLU A 393 19.22 4.39 2.43
C GLU A 393 20.41 4.04 3.34
N ALA A 394 20.17 3.78 4.63
CA ALA A 394 21.23 3.64 5.63
C ALA A 394 21.88 2.24 5.68
N SER A 395 21.16 1.19 5.26
CA SER A 395 21.61 -0.19 5.39
C SER A 395 21.15 -1.06 4.21
N GLU A 396 22.05 -1.90 3.70
CA GLU A 396 21.71 -2.89 2.68
C GLU A 396 21.17 -4.18 3.33
N GLY A 397 20.26 -4.88 2.63
CA GLY A 397 19.74 -6.17 3.10
C GLY A 397 18.67 -6.07 4.18
N VAL A 398 18.11 -4.88 4.40
CA VAL A 398 16.93 -4.64 5.25
C VAL A 398 15.75 -4.18 4.39
N GLU A 399 14.55 -4.58 4.77
CA GLU A 399 13.29 -4.12 4.22
C GLU A 399 12.46 -3.43 5.31
N VAL A 400 11.61 -2.48 4.90
CA VAL A 400 10.72 -1.74 5.79
C VAL A 400 9.26 -2.11 5.48
N HIS A 401 8.51 -2.48 6.51
CA HIS A 401 7.07 -2.79 6.43
C HIS A 401 6.24 -1.77 7.20
N GLY A 402 5.07 -1.43 6.67
CA GLY A 402 4.20 -0.41 7.25
C GLY A 402 4.50 0.99 6.70
N PRO A 403 4.00 2.06 7.36
CA PRO A 403 3.22 2.02 8.60
C PRO A 403 1.84 1.36 8.42
N VAL A 404 1.38 0.61 9.43
CA VAL A 404 -0.01 0.12 9.56
C VAL A 404 -0.66 0.73 10.79
N GLU A 405 -1.99 0.87 10.80
CA GLU A 405 -2.73 1.35 11.97
C GLU A 405 -2.56 0.39 13.16
N GLN A 406 -2.24 0.94 14.34
CA GLN A 406 -2.00 0.16 15.56
C GLN A 406 -3.18 -0.76 15.89
N GLY A 407 -4.41 -0.29 15.73
CA GLY A 407 -5.60 -1.07 16.07
C GLY A 407 -5.78 -2.31 15.20
N ILE A 408 -5.44 -2.20 13.92
CA ILE A 408 -5.45 -3.32 12.97
C ILE A 408 -4.35 -4.31 13.35
N TRP A 409 -3.14 -3.81 13.58
CA TRP A 409 -1.97 -4.62 13.93
C TRP A 409 -2.18 -5.41 15.23
N LEU A 410 -2.62 -4.75 16.31
CA LEU A 410 -2.93 -5.42 17.58
C LEU A 410 -4.07 -6.43 17.45
N SER A 411 -5.08 -6.15 16.62
CA SER A 411 -6.18 -7.10 16.35
C SER A 411 -5.68 -8.35 15.65
N GLN A 412 -4.78 -8.20 14.68
CA GLN A 412 -4.16 -9.34 13.97
C GLN A 412 -3.25 -10.17 14.89
N LEU A 413 -2.60 -9.55 15.88
CA LEU A 413 -1.84 -10.24 16.91
C LEU A 413 -2.71 -10.92 17.99
N GLY A 414 -4.03 -10.75 17.94
CA GLY A 414 -4.97 -11.43 18.86
C GLY A 414 -5.17 -10.71 20.19
N ILE A 415 -5.19 -9.36 20.21
CA ILE A 415 -5.46 -8.57 21.42
C ILE A 415 -6.78 -8.93 22.10
N GLN A 416 -7.83 -9.21 21.32
CA GLN A 416 -9.14 -9.62 21.83
C GLN A 416 -9.03 -10.95 22.58
N ASP A 417 -8.36 -11.95 22.00
CA ASP A 417 -8.19 -13.27 22.58
C ASP A 417 -7.36 -13.21 23.88
N ARG A 418 -6.28 -12.41 23.85
CA ARG A 418 -5.43 -12.25 25.02
C ARG A 418 -6.16 -11.52 26.15
N ALA A 419 -6.87 -10.45 25.84
CA ALA A 419 -7.70 -9.73 26.80
C ALA A 419 -8.78 -10.63 27.42
N ALA A 420 -9.45 -11.46 26.60
CA ALA A 420 -10.45 -12.42 27.07
C ALA A 420 -9.85 -13.46 28.03
N ARG A 421 -8.66 -14.00 27.71
CA ARG A 421 -7.94 -14.97 28.58
C ARG A 421 -7.53 -14.34 29.92
N LEU A 422 -7.01 -13.13 29.90
CA LEU A 422 -6.67 -12.39 31.13
C LEU A 422 -7.90 -12.12 31.97
N MET A 423 -9.00 -11.70 31.34
CA MET A 423 -10.28 -11.49 32.03
C MET A 423 -10.77 -12.77 32.72
N LYS A 424 -10.75 -13.91 32.01
CA LYS A 424 -11.14 -15.21 32.58
C LYS A 424 -10.29 -15.57 33.81
N THR A 425 -8.99 -15.34 33.73
CA THR A 425 -8.04 -15.62 34.82
C THR A 425 -8.29 -14.71 36.03
N LEU A 426 -8.55 -13.42 35.81
CA LEU A 426 -8.88 -12.46 36.86
C LEU A 426 -10.19 -12.83 37.56
N THR A 427 -11.23 -13.20 36.80
CA THR A 427 -12.54 -13.59 37.36
C THR A 427 -12.53 -14.92 38.11
N ALA A 428 -11.50 -15.75 37.92
CA ALA A 428 -11.39 -17.05 38.58
C ALA A 428 -10.70 -16.98 39.97
N ARG A 429 -10.16 -15.82 40.38
CA ARG A 429 -9.50 -15.68 41.68
C ARG A 429 -10.51 -15.53 42.82
N ALA A 430 -10.29 -16.24 43.92
CA ALA A 430 -11.23 -16.33 45.05
C ALA A 430 -11.41 -15.03 45.85
N ASP A 431 -10.44 -14.11 45.74
CA ASP A 431 -10.42 -12.77 46.34
C ASP A 431 -11.13 -11.70 45.48
N TRP A 432 -11.63 -12.09 44.30
CA TRP A 432 -12.31 -11.21 43.35
C TRP A 432 -13.79 -11.01 43.70
N ALA A 433 -14.15 -10.67 44.95
CA ALA A 433 -15.53 -10.36 45.36
C ALA A 433 -15.61 -9.03 46.14
N GLY A 434 -16.20 -7.98 45.53
CA GLY A 434 -16.64 -6.76 46.24
C GLY A 434 -16.45 -5.41 45.54
N GLU A 435 -15.47 -5.22 44.64
CA GLU A 435 -15.14 -3.93 43.98
C GLU A 435 -14.92 -4.07 42.45
N ASN A 436 -15.47 -5.12 41.86
CA ASN A 436 -14.87 -5.72 40.66
C ASN A 436 -15.43 -5.24 39.32
N GLU A 437 -16.63 -4.65 39.30
CA GLU A 437 -17.24 -4.20 38.06
C GLU A 437 -16.51 -2.99 37.48
N THR A 438 -16.00 -2.11 38.34
CA THR A 438 -15.20 -0.94 37.94
C THR A 438 -13.86 -1.37 37.34
N LYS A 439 -13.11 -2.24 38.03
CA LYS A 439 -11.82 -2.77 37.53
C LYS A 439 -11.97 -3.54 36.22
N LYS A 440 -13.06 -4.29 36.07
CA LYS A 440 -13.41 -4.97 34.81
C LYS A 440 -13.63 -3.97 33.68
N LYS A 441 -14.43 -2.92 33.92
CA LYS A 441 -14.70 -1.86 32.94
C LYS A 441 -13.44 -1.08 32.59
N GLU A 442 -12.58 -0.78 33.55
CA GLU A 442 -11.29 -0.13 33.33
C GLU A 442 -10.39 -0.98 32.43
N PHE A 443 -10.23 -2.27 32.75
CA PHE A 443 -9.46 -3.21 31.91
C PHE A 443 -10.04 -3.31 30.49
N GLU A 444 -11.36 -3.50 30.35
CA GLU A 444 -12.02 -3.58 29.04
C GLU A 444 -11.86 -2.28 28.25
N SER A 445 -12.01 -1.13 28.90
CA SER A 445 -11.82 0.18 28.26
C SER A 445 -10.38 0.40 27.83
N GLY A 446 -9.41 -0.12 28.58
CA GLY A 446 -7.99 0.04 28.30
C GLY A 446 -7.58 -0.61 26.98
N TRP A 447 -7.77 -1.92 26.85
CA TRP A 447 -7.38 -2.60 25.60
C TRP A 447 -8.24 -2.16 24.40
N ARG A 448 -9.52 -1.80 24.61
CA ARG A 448 -10.36 -1.24 23.53
C ARG A 448 -9.84 0.11 23.06
N ARG A 449 -9.42 0.99 23.97
CA ARG A 449 -8.82 2.28 23.62
C ARG A 449 -7.59 2.10 22.71
N LEU A 450 -6.82 1.03 22.89
CA LEU A 450 -5.65 0.74 22.02
C LEU A 450 -6.03 0.41 20.57
N VAL A 451 -7.24 -0.10 20.32
CA VAL A 451 -7.68 -0.57 18.99
C VAL A 451 -8.78 0.26 18.34
N GLU A 452 -9.54 1.02 19.12
CA GLU A 452 -10.67 1.80 18.61
C GLU A 452 -10.17 2.91 17.65
N PRO A 453 -10.79 3.08 16.47
CA PRO A 453 -10.39 4.08 15.48
C PRO A 453 -10.96 5.48 15.75
N GLY A 454 -11.79 5.63 16.79
CA GLY A 454 -12.49 6.86 17.12
C GLY A 454 -11.58 7.96 17.69
N PRO A 455 -12.07 9.20 17.85
CA PRO A 455 -11.27 10.35 18.30
C PRO A 455 -10.64 10.23 19.69
N ARG A 456 -11.13 9.29 20.52
CA ARG A 456 -10.59 9.00 21.86
C ARG A 456 -9.75 7.70 21.89
N GLY A 457 -9.77 6.94 20.79
CA GLY A 457 -9.03 5.70 20.62
C GLY A 457 -7.69 5.94 19.94
N MET A 458 -6.76 5.05 20.18
CA MET A 458 -5.39 5.08 19.66
C MET A 458 -5.25 4.28 18.38
N GLY A 459 -6.23 3.43 18.05
CA GLY A 459 -6.11 2.42 17.00
C GLY A 459 -5.80 3.01 15.63
N LYS A 460 -6.37 4.18 15.30
CA LYS A 460 -6.14 4.88 14.03
C LYS A 460 -5.00 5.90 14.11
N ALA A 461 -4.86 6.60 15.23
CA ALA A 461 -3.88 7.67 15.38
C ALA A 461 -2.45 7.12 15.34
N TYR A 462 -2.22 6.03 16.07
CA TYR A 462 -0.93 5.36 16.15
C TYR A 462 -0.70 4.46 14.95
N LYS A 463 0.56 4.37 14.55
CA LYS A 463 1.05 3.53 13.47
C LYS A 463 2.17 2.63 13.96
N VAL A 464 2.33 1.51 13.28
CA VAL A 464 3.38 0.53 13.52
C VAL A 464 4.14 0.31 12.23
N MET A 465 5.47 0.49 12.28
CA MET A 465 6.39 0.25 11.18
C MET A 465 7.47 -0.72 11.64
N ALA A 466 7.83 -1.68 10.81
CA ALA A 466 8.86 -2.66 11.11
C ALA A 466 10.05 -2.53 10.14
N ILE A 467 11.26 -2.80 10.62
CA ILE A 467 12.47 -2.93 9.81
C ILE A 467 13.00 -4.35 10.06
N VAL A 468 13.15 -5.15 9.00
CA VAL A 468 13.54 -6.57 9.09
C VAL A 468 14.51 -6.95 7.96
N PRO A 469 15.25 -8.06 8.03
CA PRO A 469 16.06 -8.55 6.91
C PRO A 469 15.23 -8.88 5.66
N GLU A 470 15.79 -8.67 4.47
CA GLU A 470 15.10 -8.99 3.19
C GLU A 470 14.77 -10.50 3.02
N GLY A 471 13.52 -10.82 2.63
CA GLY A 471 13.06 -12.18 2.29
C GLY A 471 12.27 -12.23 0.98
N GLY A 472 12.87 -12.70 -0.12
CA GLY A 472 12.39 -12.41 -1.49
C GLY A 472 11.76 -13.55 -2.33
N ALA A 473 11.67 -14.80 -1.85
CA ALA A 473 11.03 -15.92 -2.57
C ALA A 473 10.58 -17.03 -1.62
N GLY A 474 9.93 -18.06 -2.14
CA GLY A 474 9.53 -19.23 -1.37
C GLY A 474 8.22 -19.03 -0.64
N LEU A 475 8.15 -19.57 0.58
CA LEU A 475 6.94 -19.54 1.42
C LEU A 475 6.48 -18.10 1.72
N GLU A 476 7.44 -17.17 1.81
CA GLU A 476 7.24 -15.75 2.08
C GLU A 476 6.56 -15.05 0.90
N ALA A 477 6.99 -15.34 -0.32
CA ALA A 477 6.34 -14.81 -1.54
C ALA A 477 4.93 -15.38 -1.71
N ASP A 478 4.72 -16.65 -1.32
CA ASP A 478 3.40 -17.26 -1.31
C ASP A 478 2.46 -16.55 -0.34
N GLN A 479 2.89 -16.38 0.92
CA GLN A 479 2.11 -15.68 1.94
C GLN A 479 1.81 -14.23 1.54
N ARG A 480 2.79 -13.48 1.02
CA ARG A 480 2.59 -12.10 0.52
C ARG A 480 1.56 -12.05 -0.60
N THR A 481 1.62 -13.00 -1.54
CA THR A 481 0.68 -13.08 -2.65
C THR A 481 -0.73 -13.43 -2.15
N LEU A 482 -0.86 -14.46 -1.32
CA LEU A 482 -2.13 -14.91 -0.76
C LEU A 482 -2.80 -13.79 0.06
N ALA A 483 -2.02 -13.10 0.90
CA ALA A 483 -2.49 -11.93 1.66
C ALA A 483 -2.95 -10.79 0.74
N ALA A 484 -2.20 -10.49 -0.33
CA ALA A 484 -2.58 -9.47 -1.32
C ALA A 484 -3.88 -9.82 -2.09
N HIS A 485 -4.29 -11.09 -2.09
CA HIS A 485 -5.55 -11.56 -2.67
C HIS A 485 -6.67 -11.74 -1.63
N GLY A 486 -6.41 -11.41 -0.35
CA GLY A 486 -7.42 -11.48 0.71
C GLY A 486 -7.83 -12.90 1.10
N VAL A 487 -6.99 -13.91 0.83
CA VAL A 487 -7.24 -15.30 1.21
C VAL A 487 -6.41 -15.69 2.43
N TYR A 488 -6.92 -16.61 3.25
CA TYR A 488 -6.23 -17.07 4.45
C TYR A 488 -5.19 -18.14 4.09
N ALA A 489 -3.94 -17.91 4.46
CA ALA A 489 -2.83 -18.81 4.15
C ALA A 489 -2.51 -19.72 5.34
N MET A 490 -2.31 -21.00 5.07
CA MET A 490 -1.75 -21.97 6.02
C MET A 490 -0.52 -22.61 5.41
N THR A 491 0.44 -22.97 6.26
CA THR A 491 1.77 -23.39 5.80
C THR A 491 2.16 -24.76 6.34
N ALA A 492 2.84 -25.51 5.49
CA ALA A 492 3.58 -26.71 5.86
C ALA A 492 4.98 -26.58 5.23
N THR A 493 5.97 -26.27 6.07
CA THR A 493 7.33 -26.00 5.60
C THR A 493 8.05 -27.30 5.31
N THR A 494 8.47 -27.47 4.05
CA THR A 494 9.19 -28.65 3.53
C THR A 494 10.70 -28.49 3.61
N ALA A 495 11.18 -27.26 3.46
CA ALA A 495 12.56 -26.87 3.68
C ALA A 495 12.65 -25.40 4.11
N LEU A 496 13.67 -25.10 4.91
CA LEU A 496 14.07 -23.74 5.24
C LEU A 496 15.26 -23.37 4.37
N THR A 497 15.12 -22.32 3.57
CA THR A 497 16.17 -21.87 2.64
C THR A 497 16.91 -20.67 3.20
N ALA A 498 18.24 -20.72 3.23
CA ALA A 498 19.07 -19.54 3.38
C ALA A 498 19.26 -18.92 1.98
N GLN A 499 18.42 -17.97 1.61
CA GLN A 499 18.37 -17.40 0.26
C GLN A 499 18.28 -15.87 0.29
N ASN A 500 18.87 -15.22 -0.71
CA ASN A 500 18.70 -13.79 -1.00
C ASN A 500 18.66 -13.57 -2.53
N THR A 501 18.68 -12.30 -2.97
CA THR A 501 18.65 -11.93 -4.41
C THR A 501 19.86 -12.40 -5.22
N LEU A 502 20.93 -12.86 -4.55
CA LEU A 502 22.14 -13.42 -5.18
C LEU A 502 22.05 -14.94 -5.36
N GLY A 503 21.13 -15.62 -4.66
CA GLY A 503 20.90 -17.06 -4.80
C GLY A 503 20.66 -17.79 -3.48
N VAL A 504 20.58 -19.12 -3.60
CA VAL A 504 20.42 -20.05 -2.48
C VAL A 504 21.79 -20.46 -1.96
N GLN A 505 22.02 -20.27 -0.67
CA GLN A 505 23.28 -20.59 0.01
C GLN A 505 23.22 -21.93 0.74
N ASP A 506 22.06 -22.24 1.35
CA ASP A 506 21.85 -23.49 2.07
C ASP A 506 20.36 -23.85 2.12
N VAL A 507 20.07 -25.13 2.33
CA VAL A 507 18.72 -25.69 2.40
C VAL A 507 18.65 -26.70 3.53
N TYR A 508 17.93 -26.36 4.60
CA TYR A 508 17.60 -27.30 5.66
C TYR A 508 16.30 -28.04 5.34
N ILE A 509 16.39 -29.34 5.07
CA ILE A 509 15.23 -30.17 4.74
C ILE A 509 14.48 -30.52 6.03
N THR A 510 13.19 -30.20 6.07
CA THR A 510 12.35 -30.53 7.22
C THR A 510 12.09 -32.04 7.25
N PRO A 511 12.23 -32.72 8.41
CA PRO A 511 11.97 -34.16 8.49
C PRO A 511 10.57 -34.52 7.97
N PRO A 512 10.43 -35.52 7.05
CA PRO A 512 9.15 -35.82 6.41
C PRO A 512 8.01 -36.14 7.39
N ALA A 513 8.31 -36.84 8.50
CA ALA A 513 7.32 -37.12 9.55
C ALA A 513 6.79 -35.85 10.24
N PHE A 514 7.58 -34.77 10.27
CA PHE A 514 7.14 -33.47 10.80
C PHE A 514 6.32 -32.70 9.76
N VAL A 515 6.66 -32.80 8.47
CA VAL A 515 5.83 -32.27 7.36
C VAL A 515 4.45 -32.91 7.38
N GLU A 516 4.36 -34.23 7.57
CA GLU A 516 3.08 -34.92 7.73
C GLU A 516 2.24 -34.36 8.88
N LYS A 517 2.87 -34.14 10.05
CA LYS A 517 2.20 -33.54 11.21
C LYS A 517 1.68 -32.14 10.91
N GLN A 518 2.47 -31.29 10.23
CA GLN A 518 2.03 -29.95 9.82
C GLN A 518 0.79 -30.02 8.93
N ILE A 519 0.81 -30.87 7.90
CA ILE A 519 -0.30 -31.05 6.96
C ILE A 519 -1.56 -31.53 7.69
N ARG A 520 -1.43 -32.54 8.56
CA ARG A 520 -2.56 -33.09 9.33
C ARG A 520 -3.14 -32.06 10.31
N CYS A 521 -2.31 -31.34 11.06
CA CYS A 521 -2.78 -30.29 11.97
C CYS A 521 -3.68 -29.26 11.28
N VAL A 522 -3.38 -28.95 10.01
CA VAL A 522 -4.18 -28.02 9.21
C VAL A 522 -5.43 -28.72 8.65
N LEU A 523 -5.26 -29.81 7.89
CA LEU A 523 -6.35 -30.41 7.12
C LEU A 523 -7.33 -31.23 7.96
N ASP A 524 -6.96 -31.64 9.17
CA ASP A 524 -7.88 -32.31 10.10
C ASP A 524 -8.79 -31.29 10.84
N ASP A 525 -8.36 -30.01 10.94
CA ASP A 525 -9.08 -28.95 11.67
C ASP A 525 -9.84 -28.01 10.72
N ILE A 526 -9.18 -27.57 9.64
CA ILE A 526 -9.64 -26.48 8.78
C ILE A 526 -10.03 -27.00 7.40
N ASP A 527 -11.17 -26.52 6.88
CA ASP A 527 -11.62 -26.85 5.53
C ASP A 527 -10.82 -26.05 4.51
N VAL A 528 -10.04 -26.75 3.69
CA VAL A 528 -9.12 -26.14 2.70
C VAL A 528 -9.70 -26.27 1.30
N ASP A 529 -9.84 -25.15 0.60
CA ASP A 529 -10.30 -25.11 -0.79
C ASP A 529 -9.21 -25.55 -1.80
N VAL A 530 -7.98 -25.09 -1.58
CA VAL A 530 -6.85 -25.24 -2.51
C VAL A 530 -5.55 -25.50 -1.75
N VAL A 531 -4.78 -26.48 -2.21
CA VAL A 531 -3.43 -26.76 -1.73
C VAL A 531 -2.43 -26.38 -2.82
N LYS A 532 -1.55 -25.41 -2.52
CA LYS A 532 -0.44 -25.01 -3.40
C LYS A 532 0.84 -25.70 -2.96
N LEU A 533 1.51 -26.37 -3.89
CA LEU A 533 2.79 -27.03 -3.67
C LEU A 533 3.90 -26.25 -4.39
N GLY A 534 4.96 -25.90 -3.64
CA GLY A 534 6.19 -25.28 -4.16
C GLY A 534 7.38 -26.24 -4.04
N MET A 535 8.52 -25.76 -3.52
CA MET A 535 9.70 -26.61 -3.27
C MET A 535 9.35 -27.75 -2.31
N LEU A 536 9.67 -29.00 -2.69
CA LEU A 536 9.42 -30.20 -1.85
C LEU A 536 10.70 -30.82 -1.28
N ALA A 537 11.87 -30.30 -1.67
CA ALA A 537 13.21 -30.54 -1.09
C ALA A 537 13.79 -31.97 -1.14
N SER A 538 12.99 -33.04 -1.10
CA SER A 538 13.48 -34.41 -1.18
C SER A 538 12.45 -35.41 -1.74
N SER A 539 12.95 -36.56 -2.18
CA SER A 539 12.15 -37.69 -2.63
C SER A 539 11.21 -38.23 -1.53
N ASP A 540 11.70 -38.31 -0.29
CA ASP A 540 10.93 -38.77 0.88
C ASP A 540 9.83 -37.79 1.28
N THR A 541 10.11 -36.48 1.20
CA THR A 541 9.11 -35.44 1.44
C THR A 541 7.99 -35.53 0.40
N ILE A 542 8.30 -35.72 -0.89
CA ILE A 542 7.30 -35.90 -1.94
C ILE A 542 6.43 -37.13 -1.68
N ALA A 543 7.06 -38.26 -1.34
CA ALA A 543 6.33 -39.49 -1.03
C ALA A 543 5.40 -39.31 0.16
N THR A 544 5.85 -38.60 1.19
CA THR A 544 5.07 -38.29 2.40
C THR A 544 3.90 -37.36 2.07
N VAL A 545 4.14 -36.23 1.40
CA VAL A 545 3.09 -35.29 0.97
C VAL A 545 2.04 -35.99 0.11
N SER A 546 2.47 -36.77 -0.90
CA SER A 546 1.55 -37.51 -1.77
C SER A 546 0.70 -38.51 -0.99
N ARG A 547 1.31 -39.27 -0.07
CA ARG A 547 0.61 -40.26 0.75
C ARG A 547 -0.41 -39.59 1.67
N THR A 548 -0.01 -38.52 2.38
CA THR A 548 -0.86 -37.80 3.32
C THR A 548 -2.07 -37.19 2.62
N LEU A 549 -1.85 -36.48 1.52
CA LEU A 549 -2.95 -35.87 0.75
C LEU A 549 -3.92 -36.92 0.21
N LYS A 550 -3.42 -38.03 -0.35
CA LYS A 550 -4.27 -39.15 -0.83
C LYS A 550 -5.06 -39.80 0.31
N SER A 551 -4.46 -39.94 1.50
CA SER A 551 -5.17 -40.51 2.65
C SER A 551 -6.32 -39.62 3.12
N ILE A 552 -6.12 -38.31 3.09
CA ILE A 552 -7.14 -37.31 3.47
C ILE A 552 -8.27 -37.29 2.44
N GLU A 553 -7.95 -37.27 1.14
CA GLU A 553 -8.94 -37.39 0.05
C GLU A 553 -9.72 -38.72 0.12
N ALA A 554 -9.09 -39.81 0.58
CA ALA A 554 -9.72 -41.11 0.77
C ALA A 554 -10.55 -41.23 2.07
N GLY A 555 -10.71 -40.14 2.83
CA GLY A 555 -11.55 -40.11 4.03
C GLY A 555 -10.87 -40.53 5.34
N ALA A 556 -9.55 -40.67 5.36
CA ALA A 556 -8.78 -40.92 6.59
C ALA A 556 -8.55 -39.63 7.41
N THR A 557 -9.64 -38.90 7.69
CA THR A 557 -9.65 -37.65 8.46
C THR A 557 -10.52 -37.81 9.70
N THR A 558 -10.38 -36.91 10.67
CA THR A 558 -11.27 -36.83 11.85
C THR A 558 -12.68 -36.32 11.50
N LYS A 559 -12.93 -35.92 10.24
CA LYS A 559 -14.22 -35.42 9.71
C LYS A 559 -14.80 -36.38 8.64
N PRO A 560 -15.31 -37.56 9.00
CA PRO A 560 -15.77 -38.58 8.04
C PRO A 560 -17.06 -38.19 7.28
N GLU A 561 -17.85 -37.24 7.77
CA GLU A 561 -19.18 -36.92 7.21
C GLU A 561 -19.15 -35.91 6.04
N GLN A 562 -18.01 -35.26 5.76
CA GLN A 562 -17.94 -34.13 4.81
C GLN A 562 -16.98 -34.29 3.64
N GLY A 563 -16.06 -35.27 3.64
CA GLY A 563 -15.13 -35.53 2.53
C GLY A 563 -14.32 -34.30 2.08
N SER A 564 -13.09 -34.15 2.55
CA SER A 564 -12.25 -33.00 2.18
C SER A 564 -11.86 -33.06 0.70
N THR A 565 -12.49 -32.23 -0.14
CA THR A 565 -12.12 -32.06 -1.55
C THR A 565 -11.41 -30.73 -1.78
N PHE A 566 -10.08 -30.76 -1.94
CA PHE A 566 -9.28 -29.58 -2.32
C PHE A 566 -8.73 -29.72 -3.75
N ARG A 567 -8.34 -28.60 -4.36
CA ARG A 567 -7.62 -28.61 -5.65
C ARG A 567 -6.13 -28.44 -5.45
N LEU A 568 -5.32 -29.22 -6.18
CA LEU A 568 -3.87 -29.15 -6.13
C LEU A 568 -3.30 -28.24 -7.22
N VAL A 569 -2.65 -27.14 -6.81
CA VAL A 569 -1.85 -26.26 -7.68
C VAL A 569 -0.38 -26.61 -7.47
N LEU A 570 0.31 -27.11 -8.49
CA LEU A 570 1.71 -27.53 -8.37
C LEU A 570 2.62 -26.61 -9.18
N ASP A 571 3.55 -25.94 -8.50
CA ASP A 571 4.66 -25.21 -9.10
C ASP A 571 5.94 -26.05 -8.97
N PRO A 572 6.45 -26.65 -10.06
CA PRO A 572 7.53 -27.63 -9.99
C PRO A 572 8.89 -26.93 -9.83
N VAL A 573 9.18 -26.43 -8.62
CA VAL A 573 10.44 -25.75 -8.28
C VAL A 573 11.60 -26.76 -8.32
N THR A 574 12.23 -26.90 -9.48
CA THR A 574 13.34 -27.87 -9.71
C THR A 574 14.70 -27.20 -9.81
N VAL A 575 14.74 -25.94 -10.25
CA VAL A 575 15.96 -25.12 -10.42
C VAL A 575 15.64 -23.69 -9.99
N SER A 576 16.52 -23.04 -9.22
CA SER A 576 16.33 -21.63 -8.85
C SER A 576 16.49 -20.72 -10.09
N THR A 577 15.97 -19.48 -10.02
CA THR A 577 16.21 -18.45 -11.04
C THR A 577 17.70 -18.14 -11.23
N SER A 578 18.53 -18.41 -10.20
CA SER A 578 19.99 -18.31 -10.24
C SER A 578 20.71 -19.59 -10.73
N GLY A 579 19.97 -20.63 -11.10
CA GLY A 579 20.50 -21.86 -11.70
C GLY A 579 20.88 -22.98 -10.72
N ALA A 580 20.66 -22.83 -9.42
CA ALA A 580 20.94 -23.87 -8.44
C ALA A 580 19.92 -25.01 -8.57
N GLN A 581 20.39 -26.26 -8.64
CA GLN A 581 19.53 -27.43 -8.67
C GLN A 581 18.92 -27.66 -7.28
N LEU A 582 17.60 -27.52 -7.16
CA LEU A 582 16.88 -27.57 -5.88
C LEU A 582 16.25 -28.95 -5.59
N LEU A 583 16.18 -29.83 -6.60
CA LEU A 583 15.70 -31.20 -6.46
C LEU A 583 16.67 -32.22 -7.07
N PRO A 584 17.04 -33.29 -6.34
CA PRO A 584 17.78 -34.41 -6.90
C PRO A 584 16.91 -35.22 -7.90
N GLY A 585 17.55 -36.01 -8.76
CA GLY A 585 16.87 -36.64 -9.91
C GLY A 585 15.77 -37.64 -9.53
N ASP A 586 15.93 -38.35 -8.42
CA ASP A 586 14.92 -39.26 -7.85
C ASP A 586 13.68 -38.50 -7.35
N ALA A 587 13.84 -37.27 -6.84
CA ALA A 587 12.74 -36.42 -6.43
C ALA A 587 11.88 -35.96 -7.63
N VAL A 588 12.49 -35.66 -8.79
CA VAL A 588 11.75 -35.33 -10.02
C VAL A 588 10.85 -36.49 -10.46
N ARG A 589 11.36 -37.73 -10.40
CA ARG A 589 10.60 -38.94 -10.70
C ARG A 589 9.40 -39.13 -9.78
N ASN A 590 9.59 -38.94 -8.47
CA ASN A 590 8.50 -39.05 -7.51
C ASN A 590 7.46 -37.94 -7.68
N LEU A 591 7.88 -36.71 -7.98
CA LEU A 591 6.96 -35.62 -8.31
C LEU A 591 6.10 -36.00 -9.51
N ARG A 592 6.72 -36.50 -10.58
CA ARG A 592 6.04 -36.92 -11.81
C ARG A 592 5.06 -38.08 -11.57
N THR A 593 5.50 -39.13 -10.90
CA THR A 593 4.71 -40.37 -10.78
C THR A 593 3.69 -40.33 -9.64
N MET A 594 3.92 -39.55 -8.58
CA MET A 594 3.09 -39.56 -7.37
C MET A 594 2.18 -38.34 -7.24
N LEU A 595 2.58 -37.15 -7.70
CA LEU A 595 1.84 -35.89 -7.52
C LEU A 595 1.17 -35.37 -8.79
N LEU A 596 1.83 -35.43 -9.96
CA LEU A 596 1.22 -34.93 -11.22
C LEU A 596 -0.15 -35.55 -11.53
N PRO A 597 -0.40 -36.86 -11.34
CA PRO A 597 -1.72 -37.44 -11.61
C PRO A 597 -2.87 -36.86 -10.78
N SER A 598 -2.57 -36.32 -9.58
CA SER A 598 -3.54 -35.67 -8.69
C SER A 598 -3.57 -34.15 -8.88
N THR A 599 -2.69 -33.58 -9.71
CA THR A 599 -2.54 -32.13 -9.85
C THR A 599 -3.68 -31.55 -10.71
N TYR A 600 -4.38 -30.54 -10.16
CA TYR A 600 -5.43 -29.83 -10.87
C TYR A 600 -4.86 -28.89 -11.93
N ILE A 601 -3.82 -28.13 -11.58
CA ILE A 601 -3.07 -27.29 -12.51
C ILE A 601 -1.58 -27.33 -12.20
N LEU A 602 -0.78 -27.62 -13.23
CA LEU A 602 0.67 -27.58 -13.20
C LEU A 602 1.15 -26.27 -13.84
N THR A 603 2.12 -25.58 -13.23
CA THR A 603 2.64 -24.30 -13.75
C THR A 603 4.13 -24.36 -14.08
N PRO A 604 4.61 -25.21 -15.02
CA PRO A 604 6.04 -25.33 -15.28
C PRO A 604 6.55 -24.20 -16.18
N ASN A 605 7.78 -23.76 -15.97
CA ASN A 605 8.53 -23.01 -16.98
C ASN A 605 9.11 -23.97 -18.04
N ILE A 606 9.72 -23.43 -19.10
CA ILE A 606 10.29 -24.23 -20.18
C ILE A 606 11.38 -25.21 -19.65
N PRO A 607 12.39 -24.77 -18.87
CA PRO A 607 13.34 -25.69 -18.25
C PRO A 607 12.71 -26.82 -17.40
N GLU A 608 11.73 -26.49 -16.56
CA GLU A 608 10.99 -27.44 -15.73
C GLU A 608 10.20 -28.45 -16.57
N ALA A 609 9.49 -27.98 -17.60
CA ALA A 609 8.74 -28.81 -18.54
C ALA A 609 9.65 -29.82 -19.24
N THR A 610 10.79 -29.34 -19.75
CA THR A 610 11.77 -30.19 -20.44
C THR A 610 12.43 -31.20 -19.50
N LEU A 611 12.70 -30.83 -18.25
CA LEU A 611 13.21 -31.75 -17.23
C LEU A 611 12.21 -32.87 -16.91
N LEU A 612 10.92 -32.54 -16.77
CA LEU A 612 9.86 -33.51 -16.51
C LEU A 612 9.68 -34.51 -17.67
N LEU A 613 9.76 -34.04 -18.92
CA LEU A 613 9.68 -34.90 -20.11
C LEU A 613 10.91 -35.79 -20.24
N ARG A 614 12.10 -35.26 -19.92
CA ARG A 614 13.35 -36.03 -19.94
C ARG A 614 13.33 -37.17 -18.91
N ASP A 615 12.83 -36.94 -17.69
CA ASP A 615 12.66 -38.02 -16.70
C ASP A 615 11.62 -39.07 -17.12
N ALA A 616 10.67 -38.70 -17.98
CA ALA A 616 9.69 -39.62 -18.56
C ALA A 616 10.19 -40.36 -19.81
N ASP A 617 11.45 -40.18 -20.20
CA ASP A 617 12.02 -40.65 -21.48
C ASP A 617 11.19 -40.22 -22.71
N ILE A 618 10.51 -39.06 -22.62
CA ILE A 618 9.74 -38.48 -23.73
C ILE A 618 10.63 -37.51 -24.50
N HIS A 619 10.83 -37.79 -25.79
CA HIS A 619 11.58 -36.91 -26.66
C HIS A 619 10.80 -35.62 -26.95
N TYR A 620 11.45 -34.48 -26.72
CA TYR A 620 10.92 -33.15 -27.00
C TYR A 620 11.88 -32.37 -27.90
N ARG A 621 11.36 -31.35 -28.59
CA ARG A 621 12.17 -30.38 -29.33
C ARG A 621 12.27 -29.09 -28.53
N SER A 622 13.44 -28.47 -28.53
CA SER A 622 13.61 -27.13 -27.95
C SER A 622 12.68 -26.16 -28.70
N PRO A 623 11.81 -25.42 -28.00
CA PRO A 623 10.84 -24.57 -28.67
C PRO A 623 11.51 -23.38 -29.37
N LEU A 624 11.06 -23.05 -30.58
CA LEU A 624 11.50 -21.89 -31.35
C LEU A 624 10.32 -21.01 -31.80
N SER A 625 9.09 -21.46 -31.58
CA SER A 625 7.86 -20.80 -32.01
C SER A 625 6.72 -21.00 -31.01
N LEU A 626 5.65 -20.23 -31.19
CA LEU A 626 4.39 -20.42 -30.46
C LEU A 626 3.84 -21.85 -30.60
N ASP A 627 3.93 -22.46 -31.78
CA ASP A 627 3.40 -23.81 -31.99
C ASP A 627 4.26 -24.88 -31.32
N ASP A 628 5.58 -24.67 -31.21
CA ASP A 628 6.44 -25.55 -30.41
C ASP A 628 6.11 -25.45 -28.91
N LEU A 629 5.79 -24.26 -28.41
CA LEU A 629 5.34 -24.09 -27.03
C LEU A 629 4.01 -24.81 -26.77
N LYS A 630 3.05 -24.75 -27.71
CA LYS A 630 1.80 -25.53 -27.64
C LYS A 630 2.09 -27.03 -27.62
N ALA A 631 2.98 -27.49 -28.49
CA ALA A 631 3.39 -28.90 -28.54
C ALA A 631 4.02 -29.34 -27.21
N LEU A 632 4.89 -28.51 -26.63
CA LEU A 632 5.53 -28.76 -25.34
C LEU A 632 4.50 -28.84 -24.20
N ALA A 633 3.55 -27.89 -24.12
CA ALA A 633 2.48 -27.90 -23.12
C ALA A 633 1.62 -29.17 -23.22
N LYS A 634 1.28 -29.59 -24.45
CA LYS A 634 0.54 -30.83 -24.72
C LYS A 634 1.32 -32.09 -24.34
N GLN A 635 2.64 -32.13 -24.57
CA GLN A 635 3.48 -33.23 -24.14
C GLN A 635 3.52 -33.32 -22.61
N VAL A 636 3.70 -32.20 -21.91
CA VAL A 636 3.72 -32.17 -20.43
C VAL A 636 2.38 -32.63 -19.84
N TYR A 637 1.26 -32.30 -20.48
CA TYR A 637 -0.06 -32.79 -20.07
C TYR A 637 -0.17 -34.31 -20.05
N SER A 638 0.54 -35.02 -20.96
CA SER A 638 0.54 -36.48 -20.98
C SER A 638 1.12 -37.13 -19.70
N LEU A 639 1.79 -36.34 -18.85
CA LEU A 639 2.34 -36.79 -17.57
C LEU A 639 1.30 -36.93 -16.44
N GLY A 640 0.06 -36.48 -16.65
CA GLY A 640 -1.06 -36.70 -15.72
C GLY A 640 -1.82 -35.48 -15.16
N PRO A 641 -1.34 -34.22 -15.17
CA PRO A 641 -2.09 -33.12 -14.57
C PRO A 641 -3.36 -32.80 -15.38
N ARG A 642 -4.40 -32.27 -14.72
CA ARG A 642 -5.67 -31.92 -15.41
C ARG A 642 -5.56 -30.68 -16.32
N HIS A 643 -4.71 -29.74 -15.95
CA HIS A 643 -4.42 -28.53 -16.73
C HIS A 643 -2.92 -28.24 -16.65
N VAL A 644 -2.34 -27.70 -17.73
CA VAL A 644 -0.94 -27.27 -17.77
C VAL A 644 -0.89 -25.81 -18.20
N LEU A 645 -0.34 -24.95 -17.37
CA LEU A 645 -0.01 -23.56 -17.70
C LEU A 645 1.50 -23.44 -17.92
N LEU A 646 1.95 -23.60 -19.16
CA LEU A 646 3.35 -23.46 -19.53
C LEU A 646 3.75 -21.98 -19.51
N LYS A 647 4.70 -21.63 -18.64
CA LYS A 647 5.19 -20.26 -18.42
C LYS A 647 6.24 -19.89 -19.49
N GLY A 648 5.99 -18.83 -20.26
CA GLY A 648 6.79 -18.45 -21.42
C GLY A 648 7.93 -17.47 -21.18
N GLY A 649 8.05 -16.88 -19.98
CA GLY A 649 9.01 -15.79 -19.69
C GLY A 649 10.48 -16.06 -20.05
N HIS A 650 10.88 -17.32 -20.21
CA HIS A 650 12.24 -17.74 -20.60
C HIS A 650 12.50 -17.71 -22.11
N MET A 651 11.46 -17.51 -22.93
CA MET A 651 11.55 -17.48 -24.38
C MET A 651 10.60 -16.41 -24.94
N PRO A 652 10.98 -15.13 -24.87
CA PRO A 652 10.19 -14.07 -25.49
C PRO A 652 10.07 -14.33 -27.00
N LEU A 653 8.89 -14.04 -27.55
CA LEU A 653 8.58 -14.16 -28.97
C LEU A 653 8.57 -12.77 -29.62
N ALA A 654 9.01 -12.68 -30.87
CA ALA A 654 8.85 -11.47 -31.66
C ALA A 654 7.36 -11.28 -32.01
N ARG A 655 6.82 -10.08 -31.78
CA ARG A 655 5.40 -9.74 -31.87
C ARG A 655 4.80 -10.06 -33.24
N HIS A 656 5.56 -9.80 -34.30
CA HIS A 656 5.11 -9.97 -35.68
C HIS A 656 5.20 -11.39 -36.20
N THR A 657 6.23 -12.15 -35.82
CA THR A 657 6.50 -13.48 -36.38
C THR A 657 6.03 -14.61 -35.49
N LYS A 658 5.79 -14.35 -34.18
CA LYS A 658 5.52 -15.37 -33.16
C LYS A 658 6.60 -16.46 -33.08
N GLN A 659 7.82 -16.13 -33.55
CA GLN A 659 9.03 -16.92 -33.41
C GLN A 659 9.87 -16.38 -32.26
N LYS A 660 10.81 -17.18 -31.75
CA LYS A 660 11.73 -16.79 -30.70
C LYS A 660 12.43 -15.48 -31.06
N ALA A 661 12.29 -14.49 -30.18
CA ALA A 661 12.91 -13.19 -30.36
C ALA A 661 14.45 -13.34 -30.36
N THR A 662 15.08 -12.55 -31.21
CA THR A 662 16.52 -12.46 -31.39
C THR A 662 17.07 -11.26 -30.63
N ALA A 663 18.39 -11.19 -30.45
CA ALA A 663 19.03 -10.04 -29.80
C ALA A 663 18.85 -8.72 -30.58
N SER A 664 18.50 -8.79 -31.88
CA SER A 664 18.19 -7.63 -32.73
C SER A 664 16.78 -7.07 -32.54
N ASP A 665 15.87 -7.80 -31.90
CA ASP A 665 14.50 -7.33 -31.67
C ASP A 665 14.47 -6.34 -30.49
N SER A 666 13.77 -5.21 -30.67
CA SER A 666 13.59 -4.23 -29.60
C SER A 666 12.70 -4.80 -28.48
N ASP A 667 12.83 -4.29 -27.26
CA ASP A 667 12.00 -4.78 -26.13
C ASP A 667 10.49 -4.53 -26.35
N SER A 668 10.11 -3.47 -27.09
CA SER A 668 8.73 -3.21 -27.50
C SER A 668 8.17 -4.24 -28.48
N ASP A 669 9.04 -4.88 -29.26
CA ASP A 669 8.69 -5.91 -30.24
C ASP A 669 8.70 -7.32 -29.63
N LYS A 670 9.08 -7.47 -28.36
CA LYS A 670 9.08 -8.74 -27.63
C LYS A 670 7.76 -8.96 -26.89
N LEU A 671 7.30 -10.21 -26.90
CA LEU A 671 6.13 -10.69 -26.18
C LEU A 671 6.51 -11.86 -25.27
N VAL A 672 5.94 -11.88 -24.07
CA VAL A 672 5.89 -13.06 -23.22
C VAL A 672 4.56 -13.76 -23.48
N VAL A 673 4.59 -15.08 -23.67
CA VAL A 673 3.40 -15.87 -23.98
C VAL A 673 3.29 -17.07 -23.04
N ASP A 674 2.27 -17.07 -22.19
CA ASP A 674 1.92 -18.23 -21.37
C ASP A 674 0.80 -19.04 -22.05
N ILE A 675 0.86 -20.37 -21.97
CA ILE A 675 -0.07 -21.27 -22.66
C ILE A 675 -0.75 -22.18 -21.66
N LEU A 676 -2.06 -22.06 -21.53
CA LEU A 676 -2.90 -23.02 -20.82
C LEU A 676 -3.37 -24.09 -21.81
N PHE A 677 -3.08 -25.35 -21.48
CA PHE A 677 -3.55 -26.52 -22.20
C PHE A 677 -4.45 -27.40 -21.32
N TYR A 678 -5.55 -27.87 -21.90
CA TYR A 678 -6.47 -28.83 -21.31
C TYR A 678 -7.24 -29.59 -22.39
N ARG A 679 -7.93 -30.67 -22.00
CA ARG A 679 -8.85 -31.39 -22.88
C ARG A 679 -10.29 -31.26 -22.41
N ARG A 680 -11.18 -30.92 -23.35
CA ARG A 680 -12.62 -30.89 -23.11
C ARG A 680 -13.25 -32.19 -23.62
N GLN A 681 -14.19 -32.75 -22.87
CA GLN A 681 -15.05 -33.83 -23.36
C GLN A 681 -16.26 -33.21 -24.08
N GLY A 682 -16.42 -33.48 -25.38
CA GLY A 682 -17.60 -33.12 -26.15
C GLY A 682 -18.07 -34.30 -27.00
N GLN A 683 -19.38 -34.55 -27.08
CA GLN A 683 -20.05 -35.56 -27.94
C GLN A 683 -19.20 -36.78 -28.38
N GLY A 684 -18.57 -37.49 -27.44
CA GLY A 684 -17.79 -38.70 -27.73
C GLY A 684 -16.35 -38.52 -28.26
N GLN A 685 -15.82 -37.29 -28.36
CA GLN A 685 -14.42 -37.01 -28.74
C GLN A 685 -13.74 -36.08 -27.72
N GLN A 686 -12.45 -36.34 -27.45
CA GLN A 686 -11.59 -35.43 -26.68
C GLN A 686 -11.08 -34.32 -27.61
N GLU A 687 -11.39 -33.08 -27.26
CA GLU A 687 -10.90 -31.90 -27.98
C GLU A 687 -9.72 -31.28 -27.22
N ASP A 688 -8.60 -31.08 -27.92
CA ASP A 688 -7.43 -30.37 -27.40
C ASP A 688 -7.71 -28.86 -27.41
N CYS A 689 -7.64 -28.21 -26.25
CA CYS A 689 -7.91 -26.79 -26.09
C CYS A 689 -6.64 -26.02 -25.66
N PHE A 690 -6.41 -24.87 -26.29
CA PHE A 690 -5.30 -23.97 -25.98
C PHE A 690 -5.83 -22.55 -25.71
N GLU A 691 -5.48 -22.00 -24.55
CA GLU A 691 -5.68 -20.58 -24.24
C GLU A 691 -4.32 -19.89 -24.18
N ILE A 692 -4.22 -18.74 -24.84
CA ILE A 692 -2.95 -18.02 -25.03
C ILE A 692 -3.04 -16.69 -24.29
N TYR A 693 -2.07 -16.44 -23.40
CA TYR A 693 -1.94 -15.19 -22.67
C TYR A 693 -0.73 -14.42 -23.17
N GLU A 694 -0.98 -13.36 -23.94
CA GLU A 694 0.08 -12.53 -24.50
C GLU A 694 0.30 -11.28 -23.64
N GLN A 695 1.56 -11.00 -23.33
CA GLN A 695 1.95 -9.83 -22.56
C GLN A 695 3.15 -9.12 -23.19
N PRO A 696 3.24 -7.79 -23.10
CA PRO A 696 4.47 -7.09 -23.43
C PRO A 696 5.64 -7.61 -22.59
N PHE A 697 6.79 -7.84 -23.22
CA PHE A 697 8.01 -8.14 -22.47
C PHE A 697 8.42 -6.92 -21.63
N ILE A 698 8.76 -7.15 -20.37
CA ILE A 698 9.22 -6.11 -19.45
C ILE A 698 10.67 -6.41 -19.11
N SER A 699 11.57 -5.53 -19.55
CA SER A 699 12.98 -5.61 -19.18
C SER A 699 13.13 -5.09 -17.74
N SER A 700 13.36 -6.01 -16.81
CA SER A 700 13.54 -5.69 -15.39
C SER A 700 14.52 -6.69 -14.75
N PRO A 701 15.47 -6.23 -13.90
CA PRO A 701 16.27 -7.14 -13.08
C PRO A 701 15.43 -7.80 -11.97
N ASN A 702 14.22 -7.29 -11.70
CA ASN A 702 13.39 -7.68 -10.58
C ASN A 702 12.32 -8.69 -11.00
N THR A 703 12.74 -9.94 -11.20
CA THR A 703 11.88 -11.06 -11.62
C THR A 703 11.93 -12.25 -10.66
N HIS A 704 12.57 -12.07 -9.51
CA HIS A 704 12.67 -13.09 -8.48
C HIS A 704 11.30 -13.37 -7.84
N GLY A 705 10.99 -14.65 -7.62
CA GLY A 705 9.73 -15.09 -7.03
C GLY A 705 8.53 -15.14 -7.99
N THR A 706 8.65 -14.70 -9.24
CA THR A 706 7.53 -14.64 -10.22
C THR A 706 6.77 -15.96 -10.39
N GLY A 707 7.47 -17.09 -10.42
CA GLY A 707 6.85 -18.43 -10.50
C GLY A 707 5.98 -18.76 -9.28
N CYS A 708 6.55 -18.62 -8.08
CA CYS A 708 5.84 -18.86 -6.82
C CYS A 708 4.61 -17.95 -6.70
N SER A 709 4.77 -16.65 -6.99
CA SER A 709 3.69 -15.67 -6.92
C SER A 709 2.59 -15.96 -7.94
N LEU A 710 2.93 -16.42 -9.15
CA LEU A 710 1.92 -16.80 -10.16
C LEU A 710 1.07 -17.98 -9.68
N ALA A 711 1.72 -19.06 -9.20
CA ALA A 711 1.01 -20.24 -8.71
C ALA A 711 0.14 -19.90 -7.49
N SER A 712 0.64 -19.07 -6.58
CA SER A 712 -0.09 -18.61 -5.40
C SER A 712 -1.26 -17.69 -5.74
N ALA A 713 -1.13 -16.81 -6.73
CA ALA A 713 -2.24 -15.98 -7.23
C ALA A 713 -3.32 -16.83 -7.93
N ILE A 714 -2.94 -17.87 -8.68
CA ILE A 714 -3.89 -18.85 -9.24
C ILE A 714 -4.62 -19.58 -8.11
N ALA A 715 -3.89 -20.04 -7.09
CA ALA A 715 -4.47 -20.73 -5.95
C ALA A 715 -5.48 -19.85 -5.19
N ALA A 716 -5.14 -18.58 -4.94
CA ALA A 716 -6.03 -17.62 -4.31
C ALA A 716 -7.31 -17.38 -5.13
N ASN A 717 -7.15 -17.14 -6.44
CA ASN A 717 -8.28 -16.90 -7.34
C ASN A 717 -9.21 -18.12 -7.44
N LEU A 718 -8.65 -19.33 -7.40
CA LEU A 718 -9.42 -20.57 -7.33
C LEU A 718 -10.19 -20.68 -6.00
N ALA A 719 -9.52 -20.46 -4.86
CA ALA A 719 -10.15 -20.53 -3.55
C ALA A 719 -11.35 -19.58 -3.45
N THR A 720 -11.15 -18.29 -3.78
CA THR A 720 -12.22 -17.28 -3.76
C THR A 720 -13.40 -17.65 -4.65
N HIS A 721 -13.15 -18.23 -5.84
CA HIS A 721 -14.23 -18.68 -6.71
C HIS A 721 -15.01 -19.85 -6.12
N LEU A 722 -14.34 -20.80 -5.47
CA LEU A 722 -14.97 -21.97 -4.87
C LEU A 722 -15.83 -21.60 -3.66
N SER A 723 -15.36 -20.72 -2.78
CA SER A 723 -16.12 -20.29 -1.61
C SER A 723 -17.36 -19.46 -2.00
N THR A 724 -17.25 -18.59 -3.02
CA THR A 724 -18.39 -17.79 -3.52
C THR A 724 -19.44 -18.64 -4.26
N ALA A 725 -18.99 -19.62 -5.03
CA ALA A 725 -19.84 -20.60 -5.69
C ALA A 725 -20.66 -21.45 -4.69
N ALA A 726 -20.03 -21.86 -3.58
CA ALA A 726 -20.72 -22.60 -2.51
C ALA A 726 -21.80 -21.78 -1.80
N THR A 727 -21.62 -20.46 -1.65
CA THR A 727 -22.55 -19.58 -0.92
C THR A 727 -23.82 -19.25 -1.71
N THR A 728 -23.77 -19.35 -3.04
CA THR A 728 -24.87 -18.93 -3.93
C THR A 728 -25.85 -20.04 -4.33
N SER A 729 -25.53 -21.31 -4.09
CA SER A 729 -26.41 -22.45 -4.38
C SER A 729 -27.21 -22.90 -3.15
N PHE A 730 -28.33 -22.23 -2.86
CA PHE A 730 -29.28 -22.62 -1.79
C PHE A 730 -30.23 -23.77 -2.17
N SER A 731 -30.08 -24.39 -3.35
CA SER A 731 -30.94 -25.49 -3.80
C SER A 731 -30.10 -26.71 -4.21
N SER A 732 -30.23 -27.78 -3.42
CA SER A 732 -29.86 -29.18 -3.73
C SER A 732 -28.37 -29.50 -3.93
N SER A 733 -27.70 -29.95 -2.85
CA SER A 733 -26.63 -30.97 -2.69
C SER A 733 -25.59 -31.26 -3.78
N SER A 734 -25.44 -30.42 -4.80
CA SER A 734 -24.47 -30.64 -5.88
C SER A 734 -23.32 -29.67 -5.68
N VAL A 735 -22.28 -30.12 -4.95
CA VAL A 735 -20.99 -29.42 -4.90
C VAL A 735 -20.58 -29.10 -6.34
N ILE A 736 -20.28 -27.83 -6.64
CA ILE A 736 -19.77 -27.44 -7.97
C ILE A 736 -18.38 -28.06 -8.13
N THR A 737 -18.34 -29.29 -8.64
CA THR A 737 -17.11 -30.08 -8.81
C THR A 737 -16.29 -29.61 -10.01
N THR A 738 -16.91 -28.93 -10.97
CA THR A 738 -16.29 -28.51 -12.23
C THR A 738 -16.31 -27.00 -12.41
N ILE A 739 -15.12 -26.41 -12.57
CA ILE A 739 -14.97 -24.98 -12.91
C ILE A 739 -15.07 -24.86 -14.43
N PRO A 740 -15.98 -24.02 -14.98
CA PRO A 740 -16.06 -23.79 -16.41
C PRO A 740 -14.72 -23.28 -16.96
N SER A 741 -14.33 -23.73 -18.15
CA SER A 741 -13.06 -23.35 -18.78
C SER A 741 -12.92 -21.83 -18.96
N SER A 742 -14.02 -21.13 -19.28
CA SER A 742 -14.05 -19.67 -19.38
C SER A 742 -13.76 -18.97 -18.04
N THR A 743 -14.25 -19.53 -16.94
CA THR A 743 -13.96 -19.05 -15.59
C THR A 743 -12.50 -19.28 -15.24
N LEU A 744 -11.99 -20.50 -15.45
CA LEU A 744 -10.58 -20.83 -15.20
C LEU A 744 -9.64 -19.90 -15.98
N HIS A 745 -9.96 -19.63 -17.25
CA HIS A 745 -9.25 -18.67 -18.07
C HIS A 745 -9.19 -17.27 -17.46
N SER A 746 -10.32 -16.78 -16.94
CA SER A 746 -10.37 -15.48 -16.25
C SER A 746 -9.55 -15.47 -14.96
N LEU A 747 -9.56 -16.55 -14.18
CA LEU A 747 -8.81 -16.63 -12.91
C LEU A 747 -7.29 -16.63 -13.17
N ILE A 748 -6.84 -17.35 -14.19
CA ILE A 748 -5.44 -17.37 -14.62
C ILE A 748 -5.04 -16.01 -15.17
N ARG A 749 -5.85 -15.39 -16.04
CA ARG A 749 -5.57 -14.05 -16.59
C ARG A 749 -5.34 -13.01 -15.49
N ARG A 750 -6.15 -13.03 -14.42
CA ARG A 750 -5.98 -12.15 -13.25
C ARG A 750 -4.65 -12.41 -12.53
N ALA A 751 -4.29 -13.68 -12.32
CA ALA A 751 -3.04 -14.06 -11.68
C ALA A 751 -1.81 -13.62 -12.49
N ILE A 752 -1.83 -13.82 -13.82
CA ILE A 752 -0.74 -13.35 -14.68
C ILE A 752 -0.66 -11.82 -14.62
N SER A 753 -1.78 -11.11 -14.74
CA SER A 753 -1.80 -9.64 -14.64
C SER A 753 -1.26 -9.10 -13.32
N TYR A 754 -1.52 -9.78 -12.20
CA TYR A 754 -0.96 -9.43 -10.89
C TYR A 754 0.58 -9.52 -10.92
N VAL A 755 1.13 -10.64 -11.38
CA VAL A 755 2.60 -10.80 -11.46
C VAL A 755 3.22 -9.77 -12.41
N THR A 756 2.62 -9.55 -13.58
CA THR A 756 3.09 -8.53 -14.54
C THR A 756 3.16 -7.15 -13.90
N GLN A 757 2.13 -6.77 -13.15
CA GLN A 757 2.09 -5.48 -12.50
C GLN A 757 3.10 -5.39 -11.36
N GLY A 758 3.29 -6.45 -10.59
CA GLY A 758 4.34 -6.56 -9.58
C GLY A 758 5.74 -6.39 -10.16
N ILE A 759 6.00 -6.90 -11.37
CA ILE A 759 7.26 -6.66 -12.08
C ILE A 759 7.36 -5.18 -12.50
N ARG A 760 6.30 -4.60 -13.08
CA ARG A 760 6.32 -3.19 -13.53
C ARG A 760 6.59 -2.20 -12.40
N THR A 761 6.01 -2.43 -11.23
CA THR A 761 6.13 -1.53 -10.07
C THR A 761 7.31 -1.87 -9.16
N SER A 762 8.09 -2.92 -9.50
CA SER A 762 9.24 -3.35 -8.70
C SER A 762 10.43 -2.38 -8.74
N SER A 763 10.55 -1.54 -9.77
CA SER A 763 11.65 -0.56 -9.89
C SER A 763 11.60 0.53 -8.82
N ALA A 764 10.41 0.78 -8.25
CA ALA A 764 10.23 1.70 -7.13
C ALA A 764 10.70 1.12 -5.78
N LEU A 765 10.97 -0.18 -5.68
CA LEU A 765 11.37 -0.82 -4.42
C LEU A 765 12.84 -0.60 -4.05
N GLY A 766 13.71 -0.27 -5.02
CA GLY A 766 15.14 -0.09 -4.77
C GLY A 766 15.90 -1.37 -4.37
N LEU A 767 15.29 -2.56 -4.48
CA LEU A 767 15.89 -3.84 -4.07
C LEU A 767 16.52 -4.57 -5.27
N GLY A 768 17.74 -5.13 -5.09
CA GLY A 768 18.37 -6.05 -6.05
C GLY A 768 19.52 -5.52 -6.92
N HIS A 769 20.24 -4.46 -6.52
CA HIS A 769 21.31 -3.84 -7.34
C HIS A 769 22.48 -4.76 -7.77
N HIS A 770 22.61 -5.94 -7.16
CA HIS A 770 23.68 -6.90 -7.42
C HIS A 770 23.20 -8.30 -7.87
N GLY A 771 21.88 -8.53 -8.03
CA GLY A 771 21.27 -9.83 -8.33
C GLY A 771 19.91 -9.74 -9.02
N SER A 772 19.07 -10.77 -8.92
CA SER A 772 17.66 -10.70 -9.39
C SER A 772 16.77 -10.23 -8.24
N GLY A 773 16.24 -9.00 -8.33
CA GLY A 773 15.41 -8.42 -7.26
C GLY A 773 13.99 -8.99 -7.20
N PRO A 774 13.27 -8.81 -6.08
CA PRO A 774 11.89 -9.28 -5.91
C PRO A 774 10.88 -8.44 -6.68
N ILE A 775 9.73 -9.04 -7.03
CA ILE A 775 8.58 -8.29 -7.54
C ILE A 775 7.86 -7.55 -6.40
N ASN A 776 7.13 -6.48 -6.74
CA ASN A 776 6.27 -5.77 -5.79
C ASN A 776 4.96 -6.52 -5.55
N HIS A 777 4.91 -7.42 -4.57
CA HIS A 777 3.72 -8.19 -4.21
C HIS A 777 2.55 -7.33 -3.68
N LEU A 778 2.84 -6.13 -3.17
CA LEU A 778 1.86 -5.27 -2.53
C LEU A 778 1.40 -4.15 -3.48
N HIS A 779 1.66 -4.26 -4.78
CA HIS A 779 1.27 -3.26 -5.78
C HIS A 779 -0.26 -3.03 -5.82
N SER A 780 -1.05 -4.02 -5.40
CA SER A 780 -2.51 -3.93 -5.26
C SER A 780 -2.95 -3.36 -3.91
N LEU A 781 -2.09 -3.44 -2.88
CA LEU A 781 -2.34 -2.95 -1.52
C LEU A 781 -1.83 -1.53 -1.29
N SER A 782 -0.89 -1.05 -2.10
CA SER A 782 -0.32 0.31 -1.99
C SER A 782 -1.33 1.42 -2.35
N HIS A 783 -2.46 1.06 -2.96
CA HIS A 783 -3.63 1.94 -3.13
C HIS A 783 -4.68 1.81 -2.01
N SER A 784 -4.48 0.92 -1.04
CA SER A 784 -5.47 0.53 0.00
C SER A 784 -5.36 1.33 1.31
N LEU A 785 -4.52 2.38 1.39
CA LEU A 785 -4.28 3.16 2.61
C LEU A 785 -5.19 4.39 2.79
N SER A 786 -6.30 4.49 2.03
CA SER A 786 -7.31 5.54 2.23
C SER A 786 -8.52 5.00 3.01
N LEU A 787 -8.53 5.34 4.31
CA LEU A 787 -9.62 5.38 5.30
C LEU A 787 -10.98 4.74 4.95
N THR A 788 -11.43 3.85 5.85
CA THR A 788 -12.64 2.99 5.82
C THR A 788 -12.48 1.72 4.97
N PRO A 789 -12.97 0.54 5.42
CA PRO A 789 -12.72 -0.71 4.70
C PRO A 789 -13.32 -0.56 3.30
N PRO A 790 -12.51 -0.51 2.22
CA PRO A 790 -13.09 -0.39 0.91
C PRO A 790 -13.60 -1.80 0.54
N PRO A 791 -14.85 -1.94 0.08
CA PRO A 791 -15.21 -3.12 -0.68
C PRO A 791 -14.20 -3.24 -1.83
N SER A 792 -13.77 -4.46 -2.12
CA SER A 792 -12.97 -4.84 -3.29
C SER A 792 -13.18 -3.82 -4.41
N ALA A 793 -12.12 -3.10 -4.82
CA ALA A 793 -12.21 -2.15 -5.93
C ALA A 793 -13.00 -2.83 -7.05
N LEU A 794 -14.15 -2.25 -7.41
CA LEU A 794 -15.13 -2.94 -8.25
C LEU A 794 -14.54 -3.23 -9.65
N PHE A 795 -13.50 -2.48 -10.04
CA PHE A 795 -12.79 -2.57 -11.30
C PHE A 795 -11.34 -2.05 -11.20
N PRO A 796 -10.42 -2.51 -12.08
CA PRO A 796 -9.03 -2.03 -12.17
C PRO A 796 -8.91 -0.57 -12.63
N PRO A 797 -7.74 0.08 -12.44
CA PRO A 797 -7.48 1.41 -12.98
C PRO A 797 -7.67 1.47 -14.50
N GLY A 798 -8.34 2.52 -15.00
CA GLY A 798 -8.64 2.68 -16.42
C GLY A 798 -9.63 1.66 -17.00
N HIS A 799 -10.43 1.00 -16.14
CA HIS A 799 -11.43 0.00 -16.54
C HIS A 799 -12.85 0.30 -16.01
N PHE A 800 -13.16 1.56 -15.68
CA PHE A 800 -14.48 1.96 -15.23
C PHE A 800 -15.56 1.81 -16.30
N ILE A 801 -15.28 2.24 -17.55
CA ILE A 801 -16.19 2.10 -18.68
C ILE A 801 -16.43 0.62 -19.01
N PRO A 802 -15.40 -0.24 -19.17
CA PRO A 802 -15.61 -1.69 -19.30
C PRO A 802 -16.46 -2.30 -18.17
N TYR A 803 -16.26 -1.84 -16.94
CA TYR A 803 -17.06 -2.27 -15.79
C TYR A 803 -18.52 -1.85 -15.89
N LEU A 804 -18.80 -0.58 -16.23
CA LEU A 804 -20.16 -0.07 -16.44
C LEU A 804 -20.90 -0.88 -17.51
N LEU A 805 -20.25 -1.12 -18.65
CA LEU A 805 -20.85 -1.85 -19.77
C LEU A 805 -21.09 -3.34 -19.45
N ALA A 806 -20.22 -3.95 -18.65
CA ALA A 806 -20.37 -5.33 -18.19
C ALA A 806 -21.32 -5.49 -16.99
N HIS A 807 -21.77 -4.38 -16.38
CA HIS A 807 -22.58 -4.42 -15.17
C HIS A 807 -23.96 -5.05 -15.43
N PRO A 808 -24.45 -6.01 -14.61
CA PRO A 808 -25.70 -6.74 -14.88
C PRO A 808 -26.95 -5.88 -15.07
N ARG A 809 -26.99 -4.68 -14.44
CA ARG A 809 -28.11 -3.72 -14.60
C ARG A 809 -28.02 -2.86 -15.87
N ILE A 810 -26.86 -2.79 -16.52
CA ILE A 810 -26.61 -1.97 -17.71
C ILE A 810 -26.59 -2.83 -18.96
N ALA A 811 -25.93 -4.00 -18.93
CA ALA A 811 -25.73 -4.86 -20.10
C ALA A 811 -27.01 -5.13 -20.93
N PRO A 812 -28.20 -5.40 -20.35
CA PRO A 812 -29.43 -5.59 -21.13
C PRO A 812 -29.91 -4.33 -21.85
N VAL A 813 -29.89 -3.17 -21.17
CA VAL A 813 -30.31 -1.88 -21.74
C VAL A 813 -29.28 -1.42 -22.79
N TRP A 814 -28.00 -1.60 -22.51
CA TRP A 814 -26.92 -1.30 -23.44
C TRP A 814 -27.00 -2.15 -24.72
N HIS A 815 -27.40 -3.41 -24.61
CA HIS A 815 -27.67 -4.25 -25.77
C HIS A 815 -28.88 -3.74 -26.58
N ALA A 816 -29.98 -3.41 -25.91
CA ALA A 816 -31.18 -2.85 -26.55
C ALA A 816 -30.89 -1.54 -27.29
N TYR A 817 -30.02 -0.70 -26.72
CA TYR A 817 -29.51 0.51 -27.34
C TYR A 817 -28.61 0.19 -28.55
N THR A 818 -27.47 -0.46 -28.36
CA THR A 818 -26.50 -0.70 -29.44
C THR A 818 -27.04 -1.57 -30.60
N HIS A 819 -28.06 -2.39 -30.35
CA HIS A 819 -28.70 -3.25 -31.35
C HIS A 819 -30.11 -2.77 -31.70
N HIS A 820 -30.42 -1.51 -31.46
CA HIS A 820 -31.75 -0.97 -31.70
C HIS A 820 -32.17 -1.09 -33.17
N ARG A 821 -33.48 -1.27 -33.41
CA ARG A 821 -34.04 -1.42 -34.77
C ARG A 821 -33.79 -0.18 -35.63
N PHE A 822 -33.87 1.02 -35.04
CA PHE A 822 -33.73 2.30 -35.74
C PHE A 822 -32.41 2.39 -36.55
N PRO A 823 -31.23 2.35 -35.92
CA PRO A 823 -29.96 2.41 -36.66
C PRO A 823 -29.78 1.22 -37.60
N THR A 824 -30.34 0.06 -37.29
CA THR A 824 -30.31 -1.15 -38.14
C THR A 824 -31.16 -1.01 -39.42
N THR A 825 -32.32 -0.36 -39.33
CA THR A 825 -33.19 -0.10 -40.49
C THR A 825 -32.73 1.09 -41.32
N LEU A 826 -32.15 2.11 -40.68
CA LEU A 826 -31.50 3.25 -41.34
C LEU A 826 -30.30 2.77 -42.17
N ALA A 827 -29.45 1.96 -41.54
CA ALA A 827 -28.38 1.19 -42.15
C ALA A 827 -28.84 0.49 -43.45
N ARG A 828 -29.87 -0.34 -43.35
CA ARG A 828 -30.38 -1.10 -44.51
C ARG A 828 -31.09 -0.24 -45.56
N GLY A 829 -31.24 1.06 -45.35
CA GLY A 829 -32.03 1.96 -46.23
C GLY A 829 -33.53 1.65 -46.22
N THR A 830 -34.00 0.95 -45.18
CA THR A 830 -35.39 0.47 -45.04
C THR A 830 -36.22 1.31 -44.07
N LEU A 831 -35.61 2.32 -43.44
CA LEU A 831 -36.28 3.22 -42.51
C LEU A 831 -37.26 4.13 -43.26
N PRO A 832 -38.53 4.25 -42.83
CA PRO A 832 -39.48 5.15 -43.48
C PRO A 832 -39.01 6.62 -43.45
N PRO A 833 -39.16 7.39 -44.55
CA PRO A 833 -38.70 8.78 -44.59
C PRO A 833 -39.34 9.71 -43.54
N HIS A 834 -40.61 9.49 -43.21
CA HIS A 834 -41.30 10.29 -42.18
C HIS A 834 -40.76 10.05 -40.77
N VAL A 835 -40.30 8.83 -40.48
CA VAL A 835 -39.65 8.45 -39.22
C VAL A 835 -38.28 9.13 -39.12
N PHE A 836 -37.51 9.12 -40.21
CA PHE A 836 -36.21 9.80 -40.24
C PHE A 836 -36.34 11.31 -40.08
N LYS A 837 -37.35 11.92 -40.74
CA LYS A 837 -37.71 13.33 -40.56
C LYS A 837 -38.06 13.66 -39.11
N ALA A 838 -38.91 12.87 -38.45
CA ALA A 838 -39.30 13.09 -37.06
C ALA A 838 -38.10 13.04 -36.11
N TYR A 839 -37.22 12.05 -36.30
CA TYR A 839 -35.95 11.94 -35.56
C TYR A 839 -35.07 13.18 -35.75
N LEU A 840 -34.81 13.63 -36.98
CA LEU A 840 -33.93 14.79 -37.25
C LEU A 840 -34.42 16.08 -36.59
N ILE A 841 -35.74 16.29 -36.54
CA ILE A 841 -36.33 17.45 -35.88
C ILE A 841 -36.09 17.36 -34.36
N GLN A 842 -36.35 16.22 -33.74
CA GLN A 842 -36.15 16.06 -32.30
C GLN A 842 -34.67 16.07 -31.91
N ASP A 843 -33.79 15.49 -32.73
CA ASP A 843 -32.34 15.53 -32.51
C ASP A 843 -31.81 16.98 -32.59
N TYR A 844 -32.35 17.81 -33.47
CA TYR A 844 -32.04 19.25 -33.49
C TYR A 844 -32.43 19.97 -32.19
N HIS A 845 -33.57 19.63 -31.57
CA HIS A 845 -33.93 20.15 -30.25
C HIS A 845 -33.03 19.59 -29.14
N TYR A 846 -32.72 18.30 -29.18
CA TYR A 846 -31.79 17.67 -28.25
C TYR A 846 -30.42 18.33 -28.30
N LEU A 847 -29.85 18.57 -29.48
CA LEU A 847 -28.55 19.22 -29.67
C LEU A 847 -28.47 20.62 -29.05
N LYS A 848 -29.58 21.39 -29.00
CA LYS A 848 -29.62 22.66 -28.26
C LYS A 848 -29.39 22.47 -26.77
N HIS A 849 -30.04 21.46 -26.18
CA HIS A 849 -29.88 21.13 -24.77
C HIS A 849 -28.54 20.46 -24.49
N PHE A 850 -28.02 19.69 -25.44
CA PHE A 850 -26.68 19.12 -25.40
C PHE A 850 -25.62 20.23 -25.35
N ALA A 851 -25.77 21.28 -26.16
CA ALA A 851 -24.90 22.46 -26.13
C ALA A 851 -24.97 23.20 -24.77
N ARG A 852 -26.17 23.33 -24.20
CA ARG A 852 -26.36 23.89 -22.84
C ARG A 852 -25.67 23.05 -21.77
N THR A 853 -25.67 21.73 -21.93
CA THR A 853 -25.00 20.82 -20.99
C THR A 853 -23.49 20.99 -21.03
N TYR A 854 -22.88 21.13 -22.21
CA TYR A 854 -21.44 21.41 -22.30
C TYR A 854 -21.08 22.82 -21.83
N ALA A 855 -21.98 23.80 -21.95
CA ALA A 855 -21.80 25.10 -21.30
C ALA A 855 -21.75 24.97 -19.77
N LEU A 856 -22.63 24.13 -19.20
CA LEU A 856 -22.63 23.81 -17.77
C LEU A 856 -21.36 23.04 -17.35
N ALA A 857 -20.87 22.10 -18.17
CA ALA A 857 -19.59 21.41 -17.93
C ALA A 857 -18.39 22.38 -17.93
N GLY A 858 -18.39 23.34 -18.86
CA GLY A 858 -17.39 24.42 -18.91
C GLY A 858 -17.44 25.32 -17.69
N TYR A 859 -18.64 25.63 -17.18
CA TYR A 859 -18.84 26.39 -15.94
C TYR A 859 -18.35 25.63 -14.70
N LYS A 860 -18.57 24.31 -14.63
CA LYS A 860 -18.14 23.46 -13.51
C LYS A 860 -16.64 23.08 -13.54
N SER A 861 -15.93 23.41 -14.62
CA SER A 861 -14.51 23.10 -14.78
C SER A 861 -13.61 24.02 -13.96
N GLN A 862 -12.58 23.45 -13.30
CA GLN A 862 -11.62 24.23 -12.50
C GLN A 862 -10.41 24.75 -13.29
N SER A 863 -10.22 24.30 -14.53
CA SER A 863 -9.12 24.72 -15.39
C SER A 863 -9.60 25.41 -16.64
N LEU A 864 -8.90 26.48 -17.04
CA LEU A 864 -9.21 27.21 -18.27
C LEU A 864 -9.11 26.29 -19.50
N ALA A 865 -8.18 25.32 -19.51
CA ALA A 865 -8.06 24.34 -20.58
C ALA A 865 -9.32 23.48 -20.74
N SER A 866 -9.94 23.02 -19.64
CA SER A 866 -11.20 22.27 -19.68
C SER A 866 -12.40 23.12 -20.10
N THR A 867 -12.44 24.39 -19.68
CA THR A 867 -13.46 25.35 -20.13
C THR A 867 -13.35 25.59 -21.64
N VAL A 868 -12.14 25.77 -22.17
CA VAL A 868 -11.90 25.93 -23.62
C VAL A 868 -12.32 24.68 -24.38
N ARG A 869 -11.98 23.48 -23.90
CA ARG A 869 -12.43 22.21 -24.51
C ARG A 869 -13.95 22.10 -24.60
N SER A 870 -14.65 22.48 -23.53
CA SER A 870 -16.13 22.48 -23.51
C SER A 870 -16.70 23.47 -24.54
N ALA A 871 -16.12 24.67 -24.65
CA ALA A 871 -16.51 25.64 -25.68
C ALA A 871 -16.25 25.12 -27.11
N THR A 872 -15.14 24.42 -27.33
CA THR A 872 -14.85 23.76 -28.61
C THR A 872 -15.92 22.73 -28.98
N ILE A 873 -16.42 21.94 -28.02
CA ILE A 873 -17.50 20.96 -28.27
C ILE A 873 -18.80 21.66 -28.66
N ILE A 874 -19.16 22.77 -28.00
CA ILE A 874 -20.35 23.57 -28.36
C ILE A 874 -20.27 24.06 -29.82
N LEU A 875 -19.09 24.45 -30.28
CA LEU A 875 -18.88 24.85 -31.68
C LEU A 875 -19.02 23.67 -32.65
N HIS A 876 -18.66 22.45 -32.25
CA HIS A 876 -18.91 21.25 -33.06
C HIS A 876 -20.40 20.92 -33.12
N ILE A 877 -21.12 20.99 -32.00
CA ILE A 877 -22.58 20.81 -31.93
C ILE A 877 -23.28 21.79 -32.88
N ARG A 878 -22.83 23.05 -32.92
CA ARG A 878 -23.40 24.06 -33.84
C ARG A 878 -23.28 23.64 -35.31
N ARG A 879 -22.14 23.06 -35.70
CA ARG A 879 -21.93 22.56 -37.08
C ARG A 879 -22.84 21.37 -37.39
N GLU A 880 -23.01 20.45 -36.43
CA GLU A 880 -23.91 19.32 -36.58
C GLU A 880 -25.37 19.78 -36.77
N MET A 881 -25.79 20.79 -36.00
CA MET A 881 -27.12 21.39 -36.17
C MET A 881 -27.31 22.04 -37.55
N ASP A 882 -26.26 22.64 -38.14
CA ASP A 882 -26.32 23.19 -39.50
C ASP A 882 -26.51 22.08 -40.55
N LEU A 883 -25.93 20.90 -40.33
CA LEU A 883 -26.18 19.73 -41.19
C LEU A 883 -27.64 19.27 -41.10
N HIS A 884 -28.22 19.23 -39.91
CA HIS A 884 -29.63 18.86 -39.72
C HIS A 884 -30.56 19.85 -40.43
N LEU A 885 -30.28 21.15 -40.33
CA LEU A 885 -31.01 22.20 -41.04
C LEU A 885 -30.91 22.06 -42.56
N ALA A 886 -29.72 21.73 -43.08
CA ALA A 886 -29.53 21.49 -44.51
C ALA A 886 -30.31 20.27 -45.00
N TYR A 887 -30.20 19.12 -44.32
CA TYR A 887 -30.96 17.91 -44.65
C TYR A 887 -32.48 18.15 -44.62
N CYS A 888 -32.98 18.86 -43.59
CA CYS A 888 -34.40 19.16 -43.48
C CYS A 888 -34.91 20.16 -44.51
N ALA A 889 -34.09 21.11 -44.94
CA ALA A 889 -34.43 22.04 -46.01
C ALA A 889 -34.46 21.34 -47.38
N ASP A 890 -33.42 20.58 -47.70
CA ASP A 890 -33.22 19.97 -49.02
C ASP A 890 -34.18 18.79 -49.26
N ASP A 891 -34.35 17.90 -48.29
CA ASP A 891 -35.11 16.65 -48.47
C ASP A 891 -36.58 16.74 -47.99
N PHE A 892 -36.90 17.70 -47.10
CA PHE A 892 -38.23 17.80 -46.47
C PHE A 892 -38.88 19.18 -46.57
N GLY A 893 -38.21 20.17 -47.16
CA GLY A 893 -38.74 21.53 -47.36
C GLY A 893 -39.00 22.31 -46.07
N LEU A 894 -38.34 21.95 -44.96
CA LEU A 894 -38.51 22.61 -43.67
C LEU A 894 -37.51 23.75 -43.47
N THR A 895 -37.98 24.89 -42.97
CA THR A 895 -37.11 25.99 -42.56
C THR A 895 -36.65 25.83 -41.12
N ALA A 896 -35.62 26.59 -40.71
CA ALA A 896 -35.21 26.65 -39.31
C ALA A 896 -36.35 27.11 -38.38
N ALA A 897 -37.23 28.01 -38.85
CA ALA A 897 -38.38 28.46 -38.09
C ALA A 897 -39.42 27.34 -37.89
N ASP A 898 -39.60 26.47 -38.88
CA ASP A 898 -40.50 25.31 -38.78
C ASP A 898 -39.95 24.26 -37.80
N MET A 899 -38.64 24.03 -37.83
CA MET A 899 -37.94 23.20 -36.86
C MET A 899 -38.13 23.76 -35.44
N ASP A 900 -37.86 25.06 -35.23
CA ASP A 900 -38.02 25.73 -33.93
C ASP A 900 -39.45 25.72 -33.39
N ALA A 901 -40.45 25.78 -34.27
CA ALA A 901 -41.87 25.77 -33.92
C ALA A 901 -42.39 24.36 -33.57
N THR A 902 -41.65 23.30 -33.91
CA THR A 902 -42.05 21.92 -33.60
C THR A 902 -41.89 21.66 -32.09
N PRO A 903 -42.93 21.13 -31.41
CA PRO A 903 -42.81 20.82 -29.99
C PRO A 903 -41.76 19.73 -29.73
N GLU A 904 -41.00 19.89 -28.64
CA GLU A 904 -40.13 18.84 -28.12
C GLU A 904 -40.97 17.64 -27.70
N SER A 905 -40.56 16.44 -28.10
CA SER A 905 -41.21 15.19 -27.70
C SER A 905 -41.05 14.91 -26.22
N VAL A 906 -41.86 13.99 -25.68
CA VAL A 906 -41.74 13.60 -24.27
C VAL A 906 -40.38 12.96 -24.02
N ALA A 907 -39.89 12.13 -24.95
CA ALA A 907 -38.54 11.56 -24.90
C ALA A 907 -37.44 12.64 -24.92
N CYS A 908 -37.51 13.62 -25.83
CA CYS A 908 -36.54 14.72 -25.92
C CYS A 908 -36.52 15.56 -24.63
N ILE A 909 -37.69 15.92 -24.10
CA ILE A 909 -37.80 16.67 -22.84
C ILE A 909 -37.23 15.84 -21.67
N ALA A 910 -37.67 14.59 -21.53
CA ALA A 910 -37.24 13.74 -20.42
C ALA A 910 -35.72 13.53 -20.43
N TYR A 911 -35.14 13.27 -21.61
CA TYR A 911 -33.71 13.03 -21.73
C TYR A 911 -32.89 14.29 -21.45
N SER A 912 -33.22 15.40 -22.13
CA SER A 912 -32.49 16.67 -21.96
C SER A 912 -32.58 17.21 -20.52
N ARG A 913 -33.75 17.09 -19.88
CA ARG A 913 -33.92 17.51 -18.48
C ARG A 913 -33.18 16.61 -17.53
N TYR A 914 -33.18 15.29 -17.75
CA TYR A 914 -32.43 14.36 -16.93
C TYR A 914 -30.93 14.69 -16.90
N ILE A 915 -30.32 14.91 -18.08
CA ILE A 915 -28.89 15.26 -18.16
C ILE A 915 -28.60 16.59 -17.45
N LEU A 916 -29.43 17.62 -17.69
CA LEU A 916 -29.25 18.93 -17.07
C LEU A 916 -29.46 18.89 -15.55
N ASP A 917 -30.43 18.12 -15.06
CA ASP A 917 -30.68 17.95 -13.63
C ASP A 917 -29.51 17.25 -12.94
N VAL A 918 -28.99 16.15 -13.51
CA VAL A 918 -27.75 15.51 -13.04
C VAL A 918 -26.60 16.52 -13.06
N GLY A 919 -26.48 17.27 -14.15
CA GLY A 919 -25.47 18.32 -14.31
C GLY A 919 -25.60 19.46 -13.31
N LEU A 920 -26.78 19.76 -12.78
CA LEU A 920 -27.01 20.80 -11.78
C LEU A 920 -26.81 20.25 -10.36
N SER A 921 -27.38 19.09 -10.05
CA SER A 921 -27.41 18.51 -8.71
C SER A 921 -26.15 17.77 -8.30
N SER A 922 -25.37 17.27 -9.27
CA SER A 922 -24.24 16.37 -9.03
C SER A 922 -22.88 16.95 -9.47
N ASP A 923 -21.80 16.21 -9.28
CA ASP A 923 -20.45 16.63 -9.69
C ASP A 923 -20.22 16.53 -11.21
N LEU A 924 -19.06 17.01 -11.66
CA LEU A 924 -18.69 17.04 -13.08
C LEU A 924 -18.55 15.63 -13.67
N LEU A 925 -18.18 14.62 -12.87
CA LEU A 925 -18.09 13.24 -13.35
C LEU A 925 -19.47 12.65 -13.62
N ALA A 926 -20.43 12.83 -12.71
CA ALA A 926 -21.80 12.36 -12.92
C ALA A 926 -22.41 12.97 -14.19
N LEU A 927 -22.10 14.24 -14.49
CA LEU A 927 -22.49 14.89 -15.73
C LEU A 927 -21.87 14.20 -16.97
N PHE A 928 -20.56 13.92 -16.95
CA PHE A 928 -19.92 13.21 -18.06
C PHE A 928 -20.40 11.76 -18.20
N VAL A 929 -20.73 11.08 -17.10
CA VAL A 929 -21.32 9.73 -17.12
C VAL A 929 -22.75 9.76 -17.67
N ALA A 930 -23.53 10.81 -17.41
CA ALA A 930 -24.85 11.00 -18.03
C ALA A 930 -24.76 11.25 -19.55
N LEU A 931 -23.68 11.90 -20.01
CA LEU A 931 -23.40 12.18 -21.42
C LEU A 931 -22.75 10.98 -22.15
N ALA A 932 -22.18 10.03 -21.42
CA ALA A 932 -21.37 8.95 -21.96
C ALA A 932 -22.12 7.97 -22.90
N PRO A 933 -23.40 7.61 -22.69
CA PRO A 933 -24.13 6.75 -23.63
C PRO A 933 -24.18 7.32 -25.05
N CYS A 934 -24.45 8.63 -25.20
CA CYS A 934 -24.47 9.33 -26.48
C CYS A 934 -23.09 9.37 -27.16
N LEU A 935 -22.00 9.44 -26.38
CA LEU A 935 -20.64 9.44 -26.93
C LEU A 935 -20.17 8.02 -27.32
N ILE A 936 -20.39 7.03 -26.45
CA ILE A 936 -19.82 5.68 -26.58
C ILE A 936 -20.68 4.78 -27.47
N GLY A 937 -22.01 4.94 -27.41
CA GLY A 937 -22.97 4.06 -28.07
C GLY A 937 -22.92 4.11 -29.59
N TYR A 938 -22.67 5.28 -30.15
CA TYR A 938 -22.58 5.50 -31.59
C TYR A 938 -21.27 4.95 -32.20
N GLY A 939 -20.23 4.70 -31.39
CA GLY A 939 -18.92 4.20 -31.83
C GLY A 939 -18.77 2.68 -31.95
N HIS A 940 -19.68 1.89 -31.35
CA HIS A 940 -19.61 0.43 -31.37
C HIS A 940 -20.28 -0.17 -32.63
N GLY A 941 -19.54 -0.18 -33.72
CA GLY A 941 -19.77 -1.05 -34.90
C GLY A 941 -21.04 -0.78 -35.71
N ASN A 942 -20.96 0.07 -36.73
CA ASN A 942 -21.97 0.15 -37.78
C ASN A 942 -21.35 0.44 -39.17
N LYS A 943 -21.96 -0.10 -40.25
CA LYS A 943 -21.40 -0.29 -41.60
C LYS A 943 -22.16 0.41 -42.74
N TYR A 944 -22.72 1.61 -42.55
CA TYR A 944 -23.37 2.35 -43.66
C TYR A 944 -22.80 3.77 -43.80
N TRP A 945 -23.10 4.49 -44.89
CA TRP A 945 -22.01 5.16 -45.64
C TRP A 945 -22.13 6.69 -45.90
N ARG A 946 -23.07 7.44 -45.31
CA ARG A 946 -23.06 8.94 -45.43
C ARG A 946 -23.41 9.68 -44.14
N TRP A 947 -24.49 9.32 -43.46
CA TRP A 947 -24.78 9.86 -42.11
C TRP A 947 -23.85 9.25 -41.04
N ILE A 948 -23.45 8.00 -41.22
CA ILE A 948 -22.48 7.29 -40.39
C ILE A 948 -21.02 7.74 -40.68
N GLU A 949 -20.74 8.39 -41.82
CA GLU A 949 -19.39 8.94 -42.07
C GLU A 949 -19.00 9.95 -40.97
N ASN A 950 -19.95 10.70 -40.41
CA ASN A 950 -19.69 11.63 -39.30
C ASN A 950 -19.40 10.91 -37.96
N TYR A 951 -19.95 9.71 -37.74
CA TYR A 951 -19.80 8.94 -36.49
C TYR A 951 -18.73 7.83 -36.57
N VAL A 952 -18.16 7.60 -37.76
CA VAL A 952 -17.08 6.63 -38.03
C VAL A 952 -15.86 7.34 -38.64
N ALA A 953 -15.87 8.67 -38.74
CA ALA A 953 -14.70 9.46 -39.11
C ALA A 953 -13.63 9.43 -37.99
N ALA A 954 -12.40 9.77 -38.37
CA ALA A 954 -11.24 9.71 -37.47
C ALA A 954 -11.38 10.67 -36.28
N ASP A 955 -11.95 11.84 -36.51
CA ASP A 955 -12.25 12.86 -35.51
C ASP A 955 -13.27 12.40 -34.46
N TYR A 956 -14.30 11.63 -34.86
CA TYR A 956 -15.26 11.07 -33.91
C TYR A 956 -14.64 9.95 -33.06
N ARG A 957 -13.82 9.06 -33.66
CA ARG A 957 -13.08 8.04 -32.89
C ARG A 957 -12.11 8.67 -31.88
N ASP A 958 -11.43 9.74 -32.27
CA ASP A 958 -10.56 10.50 -31.37
C ASP A 958 -11.35 11.17 -30.25
N ALA A 959 -12.56 11.67 -30.53
CA ALA A 959 -13.46 12.24 -29.51
C ALA A 959 -13.95 11.17 -28.52
N VAL A 960 -14.30 9.97 -28.99
CA VAL A 960 -14.69 8.84 -28.13
C VAL A 960 -13.52 8.38 -27.26
N ALA A 961 -12.32 8.24 -27.84
CA ALA A 961 -11.12 7.87 -27.08
C ALA A 961 -10.77 8.92 -26.02
N THR A 962 -10.81 10.21 -26.39
CA THR A 962 -10.52 11.33 -25.50
C THR A 962 -11.55 11.45 -24.38
N GLY A 963 -12.85 11.32 -24.70
CA GLY A 963 -13.91 11.39 -23.70
C GLY A 963 -13.96 10.18 -22.77
N THR A 964 -13.65 8.99 -23.28
CA THR A 964 -13.48 7.77 -22.48
C THR A 964 -12.31 7.94 -21.52
N GLN A 965 -11.14 8.37 -22.02
CA GLN A 965 -9.97 8.61 -21.19
C GLN A 965 -10.22 9.68 -20.13
N LEU A 966 -10.94 10.76 -20.46
CA LEU A 966 -11.31 11.80 -19.51
C LEU A 966 -12.15 11.24 -18.35
N ILE A 967 -13.13 10.38 -18.63
CA ILE A 967 -13.95 9.77 -17.57
C ILE A 967 -13.09 8.82 -16.71
N GLU A 968 -12.22 8.03 -17.33
CA GLU A 968 -11.29 7.16 -16.60
C GLU A 968 -10.35 7.99 -15.70
N ASP A 969 -9.72 9.03 -16.23
CA ASP A 969 -8.84 9.94 -15.49
C ASP A 969 -9.59 10.62 -14.33
N MET A 970 -10.82 11.08 -14.55
CA MET A 970 -11.63 11.70 -13.49
C MET A 970 -12.03 10.72 -12.38
N VAL A 971 -12.25 9.44 -12.71
CA VAL A 971 -12.51 8.39 -11.72
C VAL A 971 -11.24 8.06 -10.92
N GLU A 972 -10.08 8.06 -11.58
CA GLU A 972 -8.77 7.89 -10.95
C GLU A 972 -8.44 9.06 -10.01
N ASP A 973 -8.53 10.30 -10.49
CA ASP A 973 -8.19 11.52 -9.76
C ASP A 973 -9.05 11.72 -8.50
N MET A 974 -10.31 11.30 -8.55
CA MET A 974 -11.23 11.42 -7.41
C MET A 974 -11.15 10.27 -6.41
N GLY A 975 -10.42 9.18 -6.71
CA GLY A 975 -10.11 8.12 -5.75
C GLY A 975 -11.30 7.31 -5.21
N PHE A 976 -12.49 7.38 -5.83
CA PHE A 976 -13.71 6.73 -5.33
C PHE A 976 -14.01 5.33 -5.91
N ARG A 977 -13.03 4.62 -6.49
CA ARG A 977 -13.21 3.26 -7.06
C ARG A 977 -13.77 2.22 -6.09
N SER A 978 -13.68 2.51 -4.80
CA SER A 978 -14.20 1.71 -3.67
C SER A 978 -15.49 2.27 -3.06
N SER A 979 -15.99 3.41 -3.53
CA SER A 979 -17.26 3.98 -3.04
C SER A 979 -18.43 3.28 -3.71
N ALA A 980 -18.90 2.17 -3.12
CA ALA A 980 -20.06 1.43 -3.62
C ALA A 980 -21.30 2.34 -3.79
N GLY A 981 -21.47 3.35 -2.92
CA GLY A 981 -22.53 4.35 -3.04
C GLY A 981 -22.38 5.24 -4.28
N LYS A 982 -21.19 5.81 -4.51
CA LYS A 982 -20.96 6.67 -5.68
C LYS A 982 -20.98 5.88 -6.98
N ILE A 983 -20.43 4.67 -7.01
CA ILE A 983 -20.50 3.80 -8.19
C ILE A 983 -21.94 3.36 -8.47
N ALA A 984 -22.74 3.03 -7.44
CA ALA A 984 -24.15 2.72 -7.64
C ALA A 984 -24.95 3.92 -8.19
N GLU A 985 -24.63 5.13 -7.72
CA GLU A 985 -25.17 6.39 -8.28
C GLU A 985 -24.79 6.52 -9.76
N LEU A 986 -23.51 6.40 -10.11
CA LEU A 986 -23.02 6.51 -11.49
C LEU A 986 -23.58 5.41 -12.41
N VAL A 987 -23.70 4.17 -11.92
CA VAL A 987 -24.36 3.05 -12.62
C VAL A 987 -25.82 3.38 -12.90
N GLN A 988 -26.53 3.96 -11.92
CA GLN A 988 -27.92 4.37 -12.10
C GLN A 988 -28.03 5.54 -13.10
N VAL A 989 -27.09 6.49 -13.05
CA VAL A 989 -27.02 7.63 -13.99
C VAL A 989 -26.83 7.12 -15.41
N PHE A 990 -25.80 6.30 -15.64
CA PHE A 990 -25.50 5.72 -16.94
C PHE A 990 -26.66 4.87 -17.47
N ARG A 991 -27.25 4.02 -16.62
CA ARG A 991 -28.41 3.21 -16.98
C ARG A 991 -29.60 4.07 -17.41
N THR A 992 -29.95 5.08 -16.62
CA THR A 992 -31.11 5.94 -16.90
C THR A 992 -30.90 6.72 -18.20
N ALA A 993 -29.71 7.28 -18.41
CA ALA A 993 -29.35 7.94 -19.66
C ALA A 993 -29.42 6.98 -20.87
N THR A 994 -28.97 5.74 -20.72
CA THR A 994 -29.09 4.70 -21.77
C THR A 994 -30.55 4.31 -22.05
N GLU A 995 -31.41 4.24 -21.02
CA GLU A 995 -32.84 4.01 -21.21
C GLU A 995 -33.52 5.17 -21.95
N MET A 996 -33.08 6.41 -21.70
CA MET A 996 -33.58 7.58 -22.41
C MET A 996 -33.16 7.60 -23.88
N GLU A 997 -31.94 7.17 -24.23
CA GLU A 997 -31.52 6.96 -25.63
C GLU A 997 -32.43 5.96 -26.37
N VAL A 998 -32.71 4.82 -25.74
CA VAL A 998 -33.62 3.81 -26.33
C VAL A 998 -34.99 4.42 -26.55
N ARG A 999 -35.53 5.16 -25.58
CA ARG A 999 -36.83 5.84 -25.70
C ARG A 999 -36.83 6.96 -26.73
N PHE A 1000 -35.74 7.68 -26.87
CA PHE A 1000 -35.58 8.69 -27.90
C PHE A 1000 -35.73 8.06 -29.28
N TRP A 1001 -35.11 6.91 -29.53
CA TRP A 1001 -35.33 6.17 -30.77
C TRP A 1001 -36.68 5.45 -30.85
N ASP A 1002 -37.29 5.01 -29.74
CA ASP A 1002 -38.59 4.33 -29.79
C ASP A 1002 -39.76 5.29 -29.98
N GLU A 1003 -39.71 6.48 -29.39
CA GLU A 1003 -40.76 7.48 -29.48
C GLU A 1003 -40.56 8.33 -30.74
N ASP A 1004 -39.38 8.95 -30.90
CA ASP A 1004 -39.15 9.95 -31.95
C ASP A 1004 -38.90 9.33 -33.33
N ALA A 1005 -38.51 8.06 -33.37
CA ALA A 1005 -38.50 7.29 -34.61
C ALA A 1005 -39.82 6.55 -34.90
N HIS A 1006 -40.86 6.68 -34.06
CA HIS A 1006 -42.13 6.02 -34.31
C HIS A 1006 -43.36 6.89 -34.05
N VAL A 1007 -43.21 8.21 -33.90
CA VAL A 1007 -44.36 9.12 -33.75
C VAL A 1007 -45.30 8.95 -34.94
N ALA A 1008 -46.42 8.28 -34.67
CA ALA A 1008 -47.57 8.23 -35.54
C ALA A 1008 -48.07 9.67 -35.72
N VAL A 1009 -48.26 10.04 -36.98
CA VAL A 1009 -48.92 11.26 -37.42
C VAL A 1009 -50.18 11.49 -36.56
N VAL A 1010 -50.17 12.57 -35.78
CA VAL A 1010 -51.40 13.10 -35.17
C VAL A 1010 -52.19 13.75 -36.30
N ASP A 1011 -53.01 12.97 -36.98
CA ASP A 1011 -54.08 13.49 -37.82
C ASP A 1011 -55.34 13.70 -36.96
N GLY A 1012 -55.61 14.97 -36.64
CA GLY A 1012 -56.95 15.49 -36.37
C GLY A 1012 -57.58 15.21 -34.98
N PRO A 1013 -58.42 16.13 -34.46
CA PRO A 1013 -59.03 16.00 -33.15
C PRO A 1013 -60.26 15.08 -33.21
N GLY A 1014 -60.24 13.98 -32.46
CA GLY A 1014 -61.49 13.33 -32.07
C GLY A 1014 -61.43 11.81 -31.95
N ARG A 1015 -61.12 11.31 -30.75
CA ARG A 1015 -62.01 10.50 -29.90
C ARG A 1015 -61.17 9.75 -28.87
N SER A 1016 -61.47 9.98 -27.60
CA SER A 1016 -61.02 9.14 -26.52
C SER A 1016 -61.69 7.79 -26.61
N THR A 1017 -60.91 6.73 -26.46
CA THR A 1017 -61.38 5.47 -25.90
C THR A 1017 -60.32 4.99 -24.93
N HIS A 1018 -60.63 5.12 -23.64
CA HIS A 1018 -60.07 4.27 -22.59
C HIS A 1018 -60.23 2.80 -22.98
N VAL A 1019 -59.32 1.94 -22.53
CA VAL A 1019 -59.61 0.78 -21.66
C VAL A 1019 -58.32 -0.03 -21.39
N SER A 1020 -58.18 -0.38 -20.10
CA SER A 1020 -57.37 -1.41 -19.40
C SER A 1020 -55.85 -1.37 -19.49
#